data_AF-A0A7W1LZT6-F1
#
_entry.id   AF-A0A7W1LZT6-F1
#
_cell.length_a   1.000
_cell.length_b   1.000
_cell.length_c   1.000
_cell.angle_alpha   90.00
_cell.angle_beta   90.00
_cell.angle_gamma   90.00
#
_symmetry.space_group_name_H-M   'P 1'
#
loop_
_entity.id
_entity.type
_entity.pdbx_description
1 polymer ?
#
loop_
_entity_poly.entity_id
_entity_poly.type
_entity_poly.pdbx_seq_one_letter_code
_entity_poly.pdbx_strand_id
1 'polypeptide(L)'
;RLHPALQNPTVLIVVDRIDLDTQITATFNAADVPNTVPADTRSKLAEFLRQDVRKVIITTIHKFGEAEGVLNSRSNIIVMVDEAHRTQEGDLGRKMRESLPNAFLFGFTGTPINKRDRNTFWAFGAEEDANGYMSRYGFKESIRDKATLPLHFEARLIELRIDQAAIDEAFANITGHLSEDDQAELAHQAAKMSVLVKAPERVRAIVEDIAAHYREKIEPNGFKAQLVTFDREACVLYKQALDEILPPEASDIVMTVGQGDPVEWHKKYKRKREDEEQLLDRFRDPADPLKIIIVTSKLLAGFDAPILQAMYLDKPMKEHNLLQGICRTNRPFPNKTHGLIVDYLGVFDDVARALDFDDAAVQQVITNLDELKEELPAAVTACLVFFPNVDRTVTGYEGLIAAQDCLPDNTTRDAFALSYSVLNQLWEALSPDSVLQAHKTDYRWLSEVYESVRPPSGHGKLLWHGLGAKTVELIHENVHVEAVRDDLDTLVMDAGVLQELTLTKDPQKVKEIEIKIVARLRRHKDNPKFVLLSEQLEQLKERHQQGLITSLEFLKSLLELARNVVEAEREVDPAEEQDKAKAALTDLFNDARTASTPAMVERIVTDIDAIVRIVRFPGWQQTTGGEREVQKALRRTLLKYRLHHEQELFDRAYGYIKQYY
;
A
#
# COMPACT_ATOMS: atom_id res chain seq x y z
N ARG A 1 25.71 -23.59 8.56
CA ARG A 1 25.98 -24.94 7.99
C ARG A 1 27.12 -25.69 8.70
N LEU A 2 28.26 -25.03 9.00
CA LEU A 2 29.41 -25.65 9.68
C LEU A 2 29.20 -25.93 11.17
N HIS A 3 28.12 -25.40 11.76
CA HIS A 3 27.80 -25.62 13.17
C HIS A 3 27.40 -27.10 13.40
N PRO A 4 28.08 -27.86 14.28
CA PRO A 4 27.84 -29.29 14.47
C PRO A 4 26.38 -29.65 14.78
N ALA A 5 25.69 -28.80 15.55
CA ALA A 5 24.27 -29.00 15.91
C ALA A 5 23.32 -29.05 14.70
N LEU A 6 23.70 -28.47 13.56
CA LEU A 6 22.86 -28.45 12.36
C LEU A 6 23.00 -29.72 11.50
N GLN A 7 23.96 -30.60 11.81
CA GLN A 7 24.16 -31.90 11.15
C GLN A 7 24.21 -31.83 9.61
N ASN A 8 25.03 -30.92 9.05
CA ASN A 8 25.15 -30.69 7.60
C ASN A 8 23.80 -30.44 6.91
N PRO A 9 23.13 -29.31 7.22
CA PRO A 9 21.79 -29.03 6.71
C PRO A 9 21.81 -28.83 5.19
N THR A 10 20.67 -29.11 4.56
CA THR A 10 20.36 -28.65 3.21
C THR A 10 19.79 -27.25 3.32
N VAL A 11 20.30 -26.30 2.52
CA VAL A 11 19.79 -24.93 2.47
C VAL A 11 19.11 -24.74 1.13
N LEU A 12 17.82 -24.43 1.13
CA LEU A 12 17.03 -24.19 -0.06
C LEU A 12 16.74 -22.70 -0.18
N ILE A 13 17.20 -22.07 -1.26
CA ILE A 13 16.87 -20.68 -1.59
C ILE A 13 15.74 -20.72 -2.61
N VAL A 14 14.57 -20.25 -2.20
CA VAL A 14 13.35 -20.26 -3.00
C VAL A 14 13.05 -18.83 -3.43
N VAL A 15 13.03 -18.61 -4.74
CA VAL A 15 12.63 -17.32 -5.33
C VAL A 15 11.32 -17.44 -6.07
N ASP A 16 10.61 -16.32 -6.19
CA ASP A 16 9.35 -16.26 -6.92
C ASP A 16 9.56 -16.37 -8.45
N ARG A 17 10.62 -15.75 -9.00
CA ARG A 17 10.80 -15.60 -10.45
C ARG A 17 12.09 -16.19 -10.98
N ILE A 18 12.05 -16.62 -12.24
CA ILE A 18 13.22 -17.13 -12.99
C ILE A 18 14.30 -16.05 -13.14
N ASP A 19 13.90 -14.78 -13.24
CA ASP A 19 14.85 -13.66 -13.36
C ASP A 19 15.66 -13.47 -12.08
N LEU A 20 14.99 -13.53 -10.92
CA LEU A 20 15.62 -13.53 -9.60
C LEU A 20 16.50 -14.77 -9.38
N ASP A 21 16.08 -15.96 -9.85
CA ASP A 21 16.87 -17.21 -9.78
C ASP A 21 18.25 -17.03 -10.42
N THR A 22 18.28 -16.37 -11.58
CA THR A 22 19.52 -16.10 -12.32
C THR A 22 20.39 -15.07 -11.60
N GLN A 23 19.81 -13.98 -11.08
CA GLN A 23 20.53 -12.94 -10.36
C GLN A 23 21.14 -13.46 -9.05
N ILE A 24 20.38 -14.24 -8.27
CA ILE A 24 20.88 -14.84 -7.03
C ILE A 24 21.96 -15.86 -7.36
N THR A 25 21.76 -16.70 -8.37
CA THR A 25 22.79 -17.66 -8.80
C THR A 25 24.09 -16.95 -9.20
N ALA A 26 24.01 -15.86 -9.97
CA ALA A 26 25.17 -15.05 -10.33
C ALA A 26 25.86 -14.44 -9.10
N THR A 27 25.08 -13.94 -8.14
CA THR A 27 25.60 -13.36 -6.89
C THR A 27 26.32 -14.40 -6.04
N PHE A 28 25.73 -15.59 -5.89
CA PHE A 28 26.32 -16.69 -5.12
C PHE A 28 27.60 -17.23 -5.77
N ASN A 29 27.63 -17.29 -7.11
CA ASN A 29 28.84 -17.65 -7.85
C ASN A 29 29.93 -16.58 -7.71
N ALA A 30 29.57 -15.29 -7.82
CA ALA A 30 30.53 -14.19 -7.64
C ALA A 30 31.08 -14.08 -6.22
N ALA A 31 30.31 -14.53 -5.22
CA ALA A 31 30.71 -14.59 -3.82
C ALA A 31 31.42 -15.91 -3.45
N ASP A 32 31.74 -16.77 -4.42
CA ASP A 32 32.40 -18.07 -4.23
C ASP A 32 31.74 -18.95 -3.15
N VAL A 33 30.40 -18.94 -3.08
CA VAL A 33 29.68 -19.73 -2.07
C VAL A 33 29.80 -21.23 -2.40
N PRO A 34 30.48 -22.03 -1.56
CA PRO A 34 30.77 -23.41 -1.89
C PRO A 34 29.52 -24.30 -1.82
N ASN A 35 29.50 -25.36 -2.63
CA ASN A 35 28.43 -26.35 -2.66
C ASN A 35 27.05 -25.79 -3.03
N THR A 36 27.01 -24.83 -3.96
CA THR A 36 25.78 -24.28 -4.54
C THR A 36 25.41 -25.05 -5.80
N VAL A 37 24.14 -25.45 -5.93
CA VAL A 37 23.62 -26.14 -7.12
C VAL A 37 22.27 -25.53 -7.54
N PRO A 38 22.09 -25.17 -8.82
CA PRO A 38 20.79 -24.74 -9.31
C PRO A 38 19.90 -25.95 -9.58
N ALA A 39 18.64 -25.85 -9.19
CA ALA A 39 17.59 -26.80 -9.53
C ALA A 39 16.78 -26.24 -10.70
N ASP A 40 17.30 -26.43 -11.92
CA ASP A 40 16.76 -25.82 -13.14
C ASP A 40 15.38 -26.37 -13.53
N THR A 41 15.10 -27.63 -13.17
CA THR A 41 13.86 -28.33 -13.51
C THR A 41 13.17 -28.92 -12.28
N ARG A 42 11.87 -29.17 -12.40
CA ARG A 42 11.06 -29.84 -11.36
C ARG A 42 11.63 -31.21 -11.00
N SER A 43 11.98 -32.01 -12.01
CA SER A 43 12.55 -33.34 -11.81
C SER A 43 13.87 -33.29 -11.03
N LYS A 44 14.75 -32.33 -11.36
CA LYS A 44 16.04 -32.15 -10.68
C LYS A 44 15.88 -31.67 -9.24
N LEU A 45 14.91 -30.78 -8.97
CA LEU A 45 14.57 -30.39 -7.60
C LEU A 45 14.10 -31.61 -6.78
N ALA A 46 13.16 -32.39 -7.33
CA ALA A 46 12.65 -33.58 -6.66
C ALA A 46 13.74 -34.63 -6.44
N GLU A 47 14.64 -34.82 -7.41
CA GLU A 47 15.81 -35.69 -7.29
C GLU A 47 16.71 -35.24 -6.14
N PHE A 48 17.11 -33.97 -6.10
CA PHE A 48 17.99 -33.44 -5.04
C PHE A 48 17.38 -33.61 -3.65
N LEU A 49 16.07 -33.38 -3.51
CA LEU A 49 15.38 -33.52 -2.23
C LEU A 49 15.26 -34.99 -1.82
N ARG A 50 14.88 -35.89 -2.74
CA ARG A 50 14.74 -37.33 -2.47
C ARG A 50 16.07 -38.04 -2.20
N GLN A 51 17.14 -37.63 -2.89
CA GLN A 51 18.49 -38.14 -2.69
C GLN A 51 19.20 -37.50 -1.47
N ASP A 52 18.52 -36.63 -0.73
CA ASP A 52 19.06 -35.96 0.45
C ASP A 52 20.36 -35.18 0.17
N VAL A 53 20.39 -34.46 -0.94
CA VAL A 53 21.56 -33.67 -1.35
C VAL A 53 21.83 -32.55 -0.35
N ARG A 54 23.01 -32.60 0.29
CA ARG A 54 23.45 -31.65 1.32
C ARG A 54 24.18 -30.47 0.70
N LYS A 55 23.44 -29.64 -0.02
CA LYS A 55 23.98 -28.47 -0.74
C LYS A 55 23.12 -27.24 -0.49
N VAL A 56 23.62 -26.09 -0.96
CA VAL A 56 22.77 -24.92 -1.16
C VAL A 56 22.07 -25.13 -2.50
N ILE A 57 20.75 -25.29 -2.48
CA ILE A 57 19.94 -25.53 -3.66
C ILE A 57 19.20 -24.23 -3.98
N ILE A 58 19.38 -23.69 -5.17
CA ILE A 58 18.62 -22.50 -5.64
C ILE A 58 17.50 -22.98 -6.54
N THR A 59 16.27 -22.53 -6.26
CA THR A 59 15.08 -22.96 -6.99
C THR A 59 13.99 -21.90 -7.03
N THR A 60 12.96 -22.13 -7.85
CA THR A 60 11.78 -21.26 -7.91
C THR A 60 10.57 -21.92 -7.24
N ILE A 61 9.67 -21.13 -6.67
CA ILE A 61 8.48 -21.64 -5.98
C ILE A 61 7.58 -22.47 -6.90
N HIS A 62 7.47 -22.09 -8.18
CA HIS A 62 6.68 -22.80 -9.19
C HIS A 62 7.13 -24.24 -9.45
N LYS A 63 8.36 -24.61 -9.07
CA LYS A 63 8.86 -25.98 -9.25
C LYS A 63 8.23 -26.96 -8.23
N PHE A 64 7.63 -26.46 -7.15
CA PHE A 64 6.83 -27.26 -6.21
C PHE A 64 5.39 -27.50 -6.67
N GLY A 65 4.92 -26.81 -7.71
CA GLY A 65 3.51 -26.88 -8.15
C GLY A 65 3.00 -28.25 -8.57
N GLU A 66 3.88 -29.21 -8.88
CA GLU A 66 3.54 -30.60 -9.22
C GLU A 66 4.27 -31.60 -8.31
N ALA A 67 4.77 -31.15 -7.15
CA ALA A 67 5.36 -32.07 -6.19
C ALA A 67 4.26 -32.99 -5.62
N GLU A 68 4.43 -34.29 -5.78
CA GLU A 68 3.51 -35.30 -5.24
C GLU A 68 4.01 -35.78 -3.88
N GLY A 69 3.30 -35.36 -2.83
CA GLY A 69 3.54 -35.81 -1.45
C GLY A 69 4.86 -35.34 -0.86
N VAL A 70 5.30 -36.03 0.19
CA VAL A 70 6.52 -35.70 0.93
C VAL A 70 7.76 -36.06 0.10
N LEU A 71 8.58 -35.07 -0.24
CA LEU A 71 9.85 -35.26 -0.93
C LEU A 71 11.00 -35.54 0.05
N ASN A 72 10.99 -34.88 1.21
CA ASN A 72 11.98 -35.10 2.26
C ASN A 72 11.42 -34.65 3.63
N SER A 73 11.40 -35.55 4.61
CA SER A 73 10.84 -35.32 5.95
C SER A 73 11.87 -34.92 7.01
N ARG A 74 13.11 -34.59 6.63
CA ARG A 74 14.15 -34.22 7.60
C ARG A 74 13.89 -32.85 8.21
N SER A 75 14.24 -32.72 9.49
CA SER A 75 14.14 -31.47 10.25
C SER A 75 15.28 -30.49 10.01
N ASN A 76 16.42 -30.93 9.46
CA ASN A 76 17.57 -30.06 9.18
C ASN A 76 17.62 -29.57 7.73
N ILE A 77 16.44 -29.27 7.17
CA ILE A 77 16.29 -28.54 5.91
C ILE A 77 15.91 -27.10 6.26
N ILE A 78 16.70 -26.16 5.79
CA ILE A 78 16.49 -24.72 6.00
C ILE A 78 16.04 -24.13 4.68
N VAL A 79 14.85 -23.56 4.65
CA VAL A 79 14.28 -22.92 3.45
C VAL A 79 14.33 -21.41 3.66
N MET A 80 14.93 -20.69 2.73
CA MET A 80 14.97 -19.23 2.69
C MET A 80 14.14 -18.78 1.50
N VAL A 81 13.02 -18.14 1.78
CA VAL A 81 12.04 -17.71 0.78
C VAL A 81 12.18 -16.21 0.56
N ASP A 82 12.54 -15.81 -0.66
CA ASP A 82 12.54 -14.41 -1.08
C ASP A 82 11.16 -13.99 -1.58
N GLU A 83 10.79 -12.73 -1.34
CA GLU A 83 9.43 -12.19 -1.53
C GLU A 83 8.34 -13.10 -0.96
N ALA A 84 8.51 -13.48 0.30
CA ALA A 84 7.71 -14.48 1.02
C ALA A 84 6.19 -14.27 0.94
N HIS A 85 5.74 -13.02 0.79
CA HIS A 85 4.33 -12.68 0.60
C HIS A 85 3.72 -13.32 -0.66
N ARG A 86 4.52 -13.56 -1.71
CA ARG A 86 4.05 -14.15 -2.98
C ARG A 86 3.92 -15.66 -2.96
N THR A 87 4.63 -16.32 -2.05
CA THR A 87 4.47 -17.78 -1.88
C THR A 87 3.12 -18.17 -1.30
N GLN A 88 2.37 -17.18 -0.80
CA GLN A 88 0.99 -17.31 -0.35
C GLN A 88 -0.04 -17.15 -1.48
N GLU A 89 0.40 -16.84 -2.71
CA GLU A 89 -0.51 -16.77 -3.86
C GLU A 89 -0.77 -18.18 -4.42
N GLY A 90 -1.99 -18.68 -4.20
CA GLY A 90 -2.43 -20.00 -4.64
C GLY A 90 -1.88 -21.16 -3.80
N ASP A 91 -1.72 -22.32 -4.43
CA ASP A 91 -1.41 -23.59 -3.73
C ASP A 91 0.09 -23.92 -3.63
N LEU A 92 0.97 -23.04 -4.12
CA LEU A 92 2.41 -23.34 -4.24
C LEU A 92 3.13 -23.40 -2.89
N GLY A 93 2.85 -22.45 -2.00
CA GLY A 93 3.42 -22.44 -0.64
C GLY A 93 2.96 -23.64 0.20
N ARG A 94 1.74 -24.14 -0.06
CA ARG A 94 1.21 -25.37 0.54
C ARG A 94 1.95 -26.59 0.01
N LYS A 95 2.06 -26.76 -1.31
CA LYS A 95 2.79 -27.88 -1.91
C LYS A 95 4.24 -27.96 -1.47
N MET A 96 4.91 -26.82 -1.29
CA MET A 96 6.26 -26.77 -0.74
C MET A 96 6.31 -27.30 0.71
N ARG A 97 5.39 -26.87 1.58
CA ARG A 97 5.32 -27.36 2.96
C ARG A 97 4.93 -28.83 3.05
N GLU A 98 3.97 -29.28 2.24
CA GLU A 98 3.61 -30.71 2.11
C GLU A 98 4.82 -31.55 1.67
N SER A 99 5.65 -31.02 0.76
CA SER A 99 6.86 -31.68 0.28
C SER A 99 7.97 -31.76 1.34
N LEU A 100 8.00 -30.79 2.26
CA LEU A 100 9.06 -30.57 3.25
C LEU A 100 8.47 -30.34 4.65
N PRO A 101 7.76 -31.32 5.23
CA PRO A 101 6.88 -31.10 6.39
C PRO A 101 7.59 -30.68 7.68
N ASN A 102 8.89 -30.99 7.79
CA ASN A 102 9.70 -30.69 8.98
C ASN A 102 10.77 -29.61 8.73
N ALA A 103 10.75 -28.97 7.55
CA ALA A 103 11.74 -27.95 7.24
C ALA A 103 11.51 -26.67 8.05
N PHE A 104 12.59 -25.95 8.35
CA PHE A 104 12.53 -24.64 8.99
C PHE A 104 12.56 -23.55 7.92
N LEU A 105 11.57 -22.64 7.93
CA LEU A 105 11.40 -21.62 6.88
C LEU A 105 11.75 -20.23 7.42
N PHE A 106 12.54 -19.48 6.64
CA PHE A 106 12.75 -18.04 6.80
C PHE A 106 12.10 -17.31 5.62
N GLY A 107 11.27 -16.32 5.91
CA GLY A 107 10.65 -15.46 4.90
C GLY A 107 11.31 -14.07 4.86
N PHE A 108 11.73 -13.63 3.68
CA PHE A 108 12.18 -12.26 3.43
C PHE A 108 11.11 -11.56 2.59
N THR A 109 10.69 -10.37 3.01
CA THR A 109 9.70 -9.59 2.25
C THR A 109 9.84 -8.10 2.55
N GLY A 110 9.77 -7.27 1.51
CA GLY A 110 9.66 -5.82 1.67
C GLY A 110 8.22 -5.35 1.96
N THR A 111 7.24 -6.22 1.70
CA THR A 111 5.80 -5.93 1.79
C THR A 111 5.09 -7.11 2.44
N PRO A 112 5.26 -7.32 3.75
CA PRO A 112 4.54 -8.37 4.46
C PRO A 112 3.02 -8.15 4.36
N ILE A 113 2.27 -9.22 4.09
CA ILE A 113 0.80 -9.16 4.03
C ILE A 113 0.25 -9.55 5.40
N ASN A 114 -0.62 -8.71 5.94
CA ASN A 114 -1.33 -8.94 7.20
C ASN A 114 -2.85 -8.90 6.98
N LYS A 115 -3.36 -9.81 6.15
CA LYS A 115 -4.80 -9.93 5.90
C LYS A 115 -5.32 -11.25 6.43
N ARG A 116 -6.64 -11.31 6.68
CA ARG A 116 -7.33 -12.54 7.09
C ARG A 116 -7.07 -13.65 6.08
N ASP A 117 -7.19 -13.35 4.78
CA ASP A 117 -7.04 -14.29 3.65
C ASP A 117 -5.59 -14.65 3.29
N ARG A 118 -4.60 -13.83 3.67
CA ARG A 118 -3.17 -14.08 3.40
C ARG A 118 -2.32 -13.44 4.49
N ASN A 119 -1.56 -14.23 5.22
CA ASN A 119 -0.76 -13.73 6.33
C ASN A 119 0.70 -14.22 6.27
N THR A 120 1.63 -13.29 6.04
CA THR A 120 3.06 -13.60 5.98
C THR A 120 3.66 -13.88 7.36
N PHE A 121 3.17 -13.21 8.41
CA PHE A 121 3.62 -13.39 9.79
C PHE A 121 3.24 -14.77 10.32
N TRP A 122 2.02 -15.21 10.08
CA TRP A 122 1.63 -16.55 10.47
C TRP A 122 2.37 -17.61 9.65
N ALA A 123 2.59 -17.38 8.36
CA ALA A 123 3.25 -18.37 7.51
C ALA A 123 4.75 -18.56 7.80
N PHE A 124 5.45 -17.54 8.30
CA PHE A 124 6.91 -17.55 8.47
C PHE A 124 7.41 -17.10 9.85
N GLY A 125 6.55 -16.52 10.69
CA GLY A 125 6.88 -16.11 12.05
C GLY A 125 6.93 -17.31 12.99
N ALA A 126 7.75 -17.20 14.02
CA ALA A 126 7.87 -18.20 15.07
C ALA A 126 7.15 -17.74 16.35
N GLU A 127 6.80 -18.67 17.24
CA GLU A 127 6.15 -18.34 18.53
C GLU A 127 7.03 -17.43 19.39
N GLU A 128 8.35 -17.52 19.23
CA GLU A 128 9.33 -16.70 19.93
C GLU A 128 9.44 -15.27 19.37
N ASP A 129 8.90 -15.02 18.17
CA ASP A 129 8.90 -13.70 17.54
C ASP A 129 7.83 -12.83 18.17
N ALA A 130 8.18 -12.08 19.22
CA ALA A 130 7.25 -11.23 19.97
C ALA A 130 6.47 -10.20 19.13
N ASN A 131 6.97 -9.85 17.93
CA ASN A 131 6.31 -8.93 16.98
C ASN A 131 5.84 -9.64 15.69
N GLY A 132 5.89 -10.97 15.62
CA GLY A 132 5.60 -11.78 14.44
C GLY A 132 6.74 -11.86 13.42
N TYR A 133 7.87 -11.19 13.67
CA TYR A 133 9.06 -11.21 12.82
C TYR A 133 10.35 -11.16 13.65
N MET A 134 11.40 -11.82 13.14
CA MET A 134 12.72 -11.84 13.79
C MET A 134 13.45 -10.50 13.75
N SER A 135 13.34 -9.77 12.64
CA SER A 135 14.02 -8.50 12.41
C SER A 135 13.28 -7.67 11.38
N ARG A 136 13.31 -6.35 11.53
CA ARG A 136 12.71 -5.40 10.59
C ARG A 136 13.71 -4.29 10.29
N TYR A 137 13.79 -3.93 9.01
CA TYR A 137 14.53 -2.76 8.54
C TYR A 137 13.56 -1.90 7.74
N GLY A 138 13.08 -0.83 8.37
CA GLY A 138 12.00 -0.02 7.84
C GLY A 138 12.45 1.01 6.80
N PHE A 139 11.48 1.55 6.06
CA PHE A 139 11.71 2.61 5.08
C PHE A 139 12.40 3.86 5.69
N LYS A 140 12.00 4.24 6.92
CA LYS A 140 12.61 5.36 7.67
C LYS A 140 14.09 5.12 7.96
N GLU A 141 14.45 3.91 8.38
CA GLU A 141 15.83 3.53 8.66
C GLU A 141 16.65 3.50 7.38
N SER A 142 16.09 2.96 6.30
CA SER A 142 16.71 2.95 4.98
C SER A 142 17.09 4.34 4.46
N ILE A 143 16.22 5.34 4.66
CA ILE A 143 16.52 6.74 4.32
C ILE A 143 17.58 7.32 5.26
N ARG A 144 17.45 7.12 6.58
CA ARG A 144 18.40 7.61 7.58
C ARG A 144 19.83 7.12 7.29
N ASP A 145 19.93 5.84 6.96
CA ASP A 145 21.21 5.15 6.72
C ASP A 145 21.71 5.38 5.28
N LYS A 146 20.97 6.15 4.47
CA LYS A 146 21.25 6.44 3.05
C LYS A 146 21.35 5.19 2.18
N ALA A 147 20.74 4.09 2.62
CA ALA A 147 20.58 2.88 1.82
C ALA A 147 19.60 3.14 0.66
N THR A 148 18.62 4.03 0.87
CA THR A 148 17.73 4.56 -0.16
C THR A 148 17.60 6.08 -0.04
N LEU A 149 17.19 6.72 -1.12
CA LEU A 149 16.86 8.15 -1.17
C LEU A 149 15.38 8.39 -0.77
N PRO A 150 15.00 9.63 -0.45
CA PRO A 150 13.59 10.02 -0.31
C PRO A 150 12.78 9.83 -1.59
N LEU A 151 11.46 9.73 -1.44
CA LEU A 151 10.51 9.70 -2.56
C LEU A 151 9.72 11.01 -2.60
N HIS A 152 9.60 11.62 -3.78
CA HIS A 152 8.75 12.78 -4.02
C HIS A 152 7.54 12.34 -4.85
N PHE A 153 6.37 12.89 -4.52
CA PHE A 153 5.11 12.62 -5.21
C PHE A 153 4.59 13.90 -5.80
N GLU A 154 4.26 13.85 -7.09
CA GLU A 154 3.64 14.94 -7.84
C GLU A 154 2.33 14.39 -8.42
N ALA A 155 1.20 14.86 -7.89
CA ALA A 155 -0.11 14.49 -8.41
C ALA A 155 -0.43 15.37 -9.63
N ARG A 156 -0.69 14.74 -10.78
CA ARG A 156 -1.05 15.39 -12.04
C ARG A 156 -2.39 14.88 -12.52
N LEU A 157 -3.44 15.14 -11.74
CA LEU A 157 -4.76 14.59 -11.99
C LEU A 157 -5.35 15.15 -13.28
N ILE A 158 -6.01 14.29 -14.05
CA ILE A 158 -6.71 14.70 -15.26
C ILE A 158 -8.19 14.82 -15.01
N GLU A 159 -8.72 16.00 -15.31
CA GLU A 159 -10.15 16.25 -15.29
C GLU A 159 -10.76 15.80 -16.61
N LEU A 160 -11.58 14.75 -16.52
CA LEU A 160 -12.35 14.23 -17.63
C LEU A 160 -13.77 14.75 -17.54
N ARG A 161 -14.24 15.41 -18.59
CA ARG A 161 -15.65 15.66 -18.81
C ARG A 161 -16.21 14.57 -19.70
N ILE A 162 -17.21 13.86 -19.18
CA ILE A 162 -17.93 12.83 -19.91
C ILE A 162 -19.30 13.40 -20.28
N ASP A 163 -19.60 13.52 -21.57
CA ASP A 163 -20.95 13.91 -22.02
C ASP A 163 -21.89 12.72 -21.98
N GLN A 164 -22.40 12.45 -20.78
CA GLN A 164 -23.23 11.27 -20.51
C GLN A 164 -24.54 11.30 -21.31
N ALA A 165 -25.10 12.49 -21.57
CA ALA A 165 -26.33 12.63 -22.35
C ALA A 165 -26.10 12.28 -23.83
N ALA A 166 -24.98 12.71 -24.42
CA ALA A 166 -24.61 12.35 -25.78
C ALA A 166 -24.29 10.85 -25.93
N ILE A 167 -23.63 10.25 -24.93
CA ILE A 167 -23.36 8.82 -24.89
C ILE A 167 -24.67 8.03 -24.81
N ASP A 168 -25.59 8.41 -23.92
CA ASP A 168 -26.87 7.71 -23.73
C ASP A 168 -27.76 7.82 -24.98
N GLU A 169 -27.81 8.99 -25.64
CA GLU A 169 -28.56 9.20 -26.88
C GLU A 169 -27.99 8.38 -28.05
N ALA A 170 -26.67 8.40 -28.23
CA ALA A 170 -26.01 7.66 -29.28
C ALA A 170 -26.07 6.14 -29.03
N PHE A 171 -25.97 5.72 -27.77
CA PHE A 171 -26.11 4.32 -27.38
C PHE A 171 -27.54 3.82 -27.65
N ALA A 172 -28.57 4.57 -27.28
CA ALA A 172 -29.97 4.23 -27.57
C ALA A 172 -30.25 4.11 -29.08
N ASN A 173 -29.64 4.96 -29.90
CA ASN A 173 -29.75 4.89 -31.36
C ASN A 173 -29.10 3.62 -31.94
N ILE A 174 -28.03 3.10 -31.32
CA ILE A 174 -27.33 1.89 -31.76
C ILE A 174 -27.96 0.62 -31.18
N THR A 175 -28.55 0.66 -29.99
CA THR A 175 -29.07 -0.52 -29.27
C THR A 175 -30.58 -0.66 -29.26
N GLY A 176 -31.33 0.24 -29.90
CA GLY A 176 -32.80 0.27 -29.90
C GLY A 176 -33.54 -0.98 -30.45
N HIS A 177 -32.80 -2.00 -30.90
CA HIS A 177 -33.30 -3.31 -31.35
C HIS A 177 -32.91 -4.47 -30.43
N LEU A 178 -32.20 -4.20 -29.33
CA LEU A 178 -31.79 -5.18 -28.31
C LEU A 178 -32.79 -5.26 -27.16
N SER A 179 -32.72 -6.35 -26.38
CA SER A 179 -33.51 -6.47 -25.16
C SER A 179 -33.01 -5.51 -24.06
N GLU A 180 -33.87 -5.16 -23.10
CA GLU A 180 -33.50 -4.27 -21.98
C GLU A 180 -32.32 -4.83 -21.16
N ASP A 181 -32.26 -6.16 -21.00
CA ASP A 181 -31.16 -6.84 -20.29
C ASP A 181 -29.83 -6.75 -21.07
N ASP A 182 -29.86 -6.90 -22.41
CA ASP A 182 -28.67 -6.77 -23.26
C ASP A 182 -28.16 -5.32 -23.32
N GLN A 183 -29.07 -4.34 -23.32
CA GLN A 183 -28.74 -2.90 -23.25
C GLN A 183 -28.04 -2.56 -21.94
N ALA A 184 -28.55 -3.07 -20.81
CA ALA A 184 -27.95 -2.86 -19.50
C ALA A 184 -26.56 -3.50 -19.38
N GLU A 185 -26.36 -4.71 -19.92
CA GLU A 185 -25.05 -5.38 -19.91
C GLU A 185 -24.02 -4.61 -20.75
N LEU A 186 -24.38 -4.16 -21.95
CA LEU A 186 -23.50 -3.36 -22.82
C LEU A 186 -23.14 -2.01 -22.18
N ALA A 187 -24.10 -1.31 -21.58
CA ALA A 187 -23.85 -0.05 -20.87
C ALA A 187 -22.92 -0.25 -19.66
N HIS A 188 -23.13 -1.30 -18.87
CA HIS A 188 -22.27 -1.64 -17.74
C HIS A 188 -20.84 -2.03 -18.18
N GLN A 189 -20.67 -2.68 -19.33
CA GLN A 189 -19.35 -2.97 -19.88
C GLN A 189 -18.64 -1.73 -20.45
N ALA A 190 -19.40 -0.81 -21.03
CA ALA A 190 -18.93 0.44 -21.61
C ALA A 190 -18.46 1.44 -20.53
N ALA A 191 -19.16 1.49 -19.38
CA ALA A 191 -18.79 2.27 -18.20
C ALA A 191 -17.54 1.75 -17.45
N LYS A 192 -16.91 0.66 -17.90
CA LYS A 192 -15.70 0.14 -17.26
C LYS A 192 -14.54 1.12 -17.42
N MET A 193 -13.87 1.40 -16.30
CA MET A 193 -12.65 2.22 -16.20
C MET A 193 -11.61 1.97 -17.30
N SER A 194 -11.48 0.73 -17.78
CA SER A 194 -10.56 0.37 -18.87
C SER A 194 -10.82 1.13 -20.18
N VAL A 195 -12.07 1.52 -20.48
CA VAL A 195 -12.42 2.26 -21.69
C VAL A 195 -12.02 3.73 -21.56
N LEU A 196 -12.31 4.33 -20.40
CA LEU A 196 -12.02 5.74 -20.09
C LEU A 196 -10.52 6.02 -20.01
N VAL A 197 -9.75 5.13 -19.36
CA VAL A 197 -8.29 5.28 -19.20
C VAL A 197 -7.58 5.28 -20.57
N LYS A 198 -8.13 4.59 -21.56
CA LYS A 198 -7.60 4.47 -22.93
C LYS A 198 -8.19 5.48 -23.92
N ALA A 199 -8.99 6.46 -23.47
CA ALA A 199 -9.53 7.49 -24.34
C ALA A 199 -8.39 8.23 -25.08
N PRO A 200 -8.42 8.36 -26.41
CA PRO A 200 -7.32 8.95 -27.18
C PRO A 200 -6.95 10.37 -26.74
N GLU A 201 -7.94 11.20 -26.43
CA GLU A 201 -7.73 12.57 -25.94
C GLU A 201 -6.98 12.57 -24.61
N ARG A 202 -7.38 11.70 -23.68
CA ARG A 202 -6.72 11.50 -22.38
C ARG A 202 -5.29 11.01 -22.53
N VAL A 203 -5.06 9.97 -23.34
CA VAL A 203 -3.71 9.41 -23.56
C VAL A 203 -2.79 10.48 -24.16
N ARG A 204 -3.29 11.25 -25.13
CA ARG A 204 -2.51 12.35 -25.74
C ARG A 204 -2.15 13.42 -24.71
N ALA A 205 -3.11 13.88 -23.90
CA ALA A 205 -2.86 14.87 -22.86
C ALA A 205 -1.81 14.40 -21.85
N ILE A 206 -1.87 13.14 -21.40
CA ILE A 206 -0.86 12.55 -20.50
C ILE A 206 0.50 12.52 -21.19
N VAL A 207 0.57 12.10 -22.45
CA VAL A 207 1.84 11.97 -23.16
C VAL A 207 2.50 13.32 -23.43
N GLU A 208 1.73 14.35 -23.78
CA GLU A 208 2.20 15.72 -23.91
C GLU A 208 2.79 16.22 -22.59
N ASP A 209 2.08 15.99 -21.49
CA ASP A 209 2.52 16.31 -20.14
C ASP A 209 3.80 15.57 -19.74
N ILE A 210 3.85 14.23 -19.92
CA ILE A 210 5.03 13.40 -19.66
C ILE A 210 6.24 13.89 -20.45
N ALA A 211 6.06 14.20 -21.74
CA ALA A 211 7.15 14.62 -22.61
C ALA A 211 7.70 15.99 -22.19
N ALA A 212 6.83 16.94 -21.84
CA ALA A 212 7.23 18.25 -21.32
C ALA A 212 7.95 18.10 -19.97
N HIS A 213 7.32 17.42 -19.02
CA HIS A 213 7.86 17.20 -17.68
C HIS A 213 9.21 16.47 -17.71
N TYR A 214 9.35 15.44 -18.55
CA TYR A 214 10.60 14.69 -18.68
C TYR A 214 11.75 15.60 -19.18
N ARG A 215 11.52 16.37 -20.24
CA ARG A 215 12.52 17.30 -20.82
C ARG A 215 12.92 18.41 -19.86
N GLU A 216 11.99 18.88 -19.04
CA GLU A 216 12.23 20.00 -18.12
C GLU A 216 12.87 19.56 -16.80
N LYS A 217 12.41 18.46 -16.20
CA LYS A 217 12.81 18.08 -14.83
C LYS A 217 13.78 16.91 -14.76
N ILE A 218 13.73 15.97 -15.71
CA ILE A 218 14.43 14.67 -15.58
C ILE A 218 15.65 14.60 -16.49
N GLU A 219 15.47 14.88 -17.78
CA GLU A 219 16.51 14.82 -18.80
C GLU A 219 17.72 15.72 -18.51
N PRO A 220 17.57 16.98 -18.03
CA PRO A 220 18.71 17.87 -17.78
C PRO A 220 19.66 17.33 -16.70
N ASN A 221 19.14 16.47 -15.83
CA ASN A 221 19.90 15.82 -14.77
C ASN A 221 20.52 14.47 -15.20
N GLY A 222 20.27 14.05 -16.45
CA GLY A 222 20.82 12.80 -17.02
C GLY A 222 20.12 11.53 -16.53
N PHE A 223 18.91 11.65 -15.95
CA PHE A 223 18.17 10.50 -15.43
C PHE A 223 17.13 9.98 -16.43
N LYS A 224 16.64 8.77 -16.17
CA LYS A 224 15.65 8.08 -17.01
C LYS A 224 14.33 7.88 -16.28
N ALA A 225 13.30 7.51 -17.04
CA ALA A 225 11.95 7.35 -16.51
C ALA A 225 11.32 6.01 -16.89
N GLN A 226 10.30 5.64 -16.13
CA GLN A 226 9.44 4.49 -16.39
C GLN A 226 8.00 4.97 -16.46
N LEU A 227 7.23 4.49 -17.44
CA LEU A 227 5.81 4.75 -17.59
C LEU A 227 5.04 3.45 -17.33
N VAL A 228 4.19 3.45 -16.31
CA VAL A 228 3.38 2.29 -15.90
C VAL A 228 1.95 2.50 -16.37
N THR A 229 1.49 1.70 -17.33
CA THR A 229 0.18 1.83 -17.95
C THR A 229 -0.76 0.70 -17.54
N PHE A 230 -2.06 0.95 -17.69
CA PHE A 230 -3.14 0.04 -17.30
C PHE A 230 -2.97 -1.40 -17.83
N ASP A 231 -2.92 -1.56 -19.15
CA ASP A 231 -2.81 -2.84 -19.86
C ASP A 231 -1.87 -2.75 -21.07
N ARG A 232 -1.75 -3.87 -21.81
CA ARG A 232 -0.85 -3.99 -22.96
C ARG A 232 -1.26 -3.09 -24.13
N GLU A 233 -2.57 -2.87 -24.29
CA GLU A 233 -3.10 -1.98 -25.30
C GLU A 233 -2.72 -0.53 -24.99
N ALA A 234 -2.87 -0.11 -23.73
CA ALA A 234 -2.41 1.17 -23.26
C ALA A 234 -0.91 1.35 -23.53
N CYS A 235 -0.04 0.37 -23.26
CA CYS A 235 1.39 0.49 -23.59
C CYS A 235 1.62 0.88 -25.05
N VAL A 236 0.86 0.27 -25.98
CA VAL A 236 0.99 0.55 -27.41
C VAL A 236 0.45 1.93 -27.77
N LEU A 237 -0.70 2.33 -27.21
CA LEU A 237 -1.25 3.67 -27.40
C LEU A 237 -0.30 4.76 -26.90
N TYR A 238 0.25 4.58 -25.70
CA TYR A 238 1.25 5.48 -25.11
C TYR A 238 2.53 5.55 -25.94
N LYS A 239 3.02 4.40 -26.45
CA LYS A 239 4.20 4.37 -27.34
C LYS A 239 3.95 5.12 -28.64
N GLN A 240 2.79 4.91 -29.27
CA GLN A 240 2.43 5.60 -30.51
C GLN A 240 2.34 7.12 -30.29
N ALA A 241 1.66 7.56 -29.25
CA ALA A 241 1.57 8.97 -28.92
C ALA A 241 2.95 9.58 -28.55
N LEU A 242 3.81 8.84 -27.83
CA LEU A 242 5.16 9.32 -27.50
C LEU A 242 6.02 9.46 -28.76
N ASP A 243 5.87 8.56 -29.73
CA ASP A 243 6.62 8.60 -31.00
C ASP A 243 6.22 9.77 -31.91
N GLU A 244 5.07 10.39 -31.67
CA GLU A 244 4.66 11.63 -32.33
C GLU A 244 5.39 12.87 -31.77
N ILE A 245 5.87 12.80 -30.53
CA ILE A 245 6.43 13.96 -29.78
C ILE A 245 7.94 13.82 -29.55
N LEU A 246 8.42 12.60 -29.33
CA LEU A 246 9.81 12.25 -29.03
C LEU A 246 10.38 11.39 -30.16
N PRO A 247 11.73 11.36 -30.31
CA PRO A 247 12.37 10.40 -31.21
C PRO A 247 11.93 8.96 -30.88
N PRO A 248 11.62 8.10 -31.88
CA PRO A 248 11.13 6.74 -31.63
C PRO A 248 12.06 5.87 -30.77
N GLU A 249 13.36 6.14 -30.78
CA GLU A 249 14.37 5.47 -29.95
C GLU A 249 14.37 5.91 -28.49
N ALA A 250 13.71 7.02 -28.16
CA ALA A 250 13.65 7.57 -26.80
C ALA A 250 12.77 6.74 -25.86
N SER A 251 11.88 5.90 -26.39
CA SER A 251 11.00 5.04 -25.61
C SER A 251 10.90 3.61 -26.17
N ASP A 252 10.69 2.62 -25.29
CA ASP A 252 10.39 1.24 -25.71
C ASP A 252 9.47 0.53 -24.71
N ILE A 253 8.70 -0.45 -25.20
CA ILE A 253 7.75 -1.23 -24.40
C ILE A 253 8.42 -2.52 -23.91
N VAL A 254 8.29 -2.83 -22.62
CA VAL A 254 8.66 -4.11 -22.03
C VAL A 254 7.40 -4.79 -21.44
N MET A 255 6.88 -5.79 -22.15
CA MET A 255 5.66 -6.52 -21.76
C MET A 255 5.68 -7.99 -22.15
N THR A 256 4.87 -8.81 -21.47
CA THR A 256 4.64 -10.21 -21.84
C THR A 256 3.44 -10.33 -22.77
N VAL A 257 3.67 -10.64 -24.05
CA VAL A 257 2.63 -10.81 -25.07
C VAL A 257 1.88 -12.13 -24.84
N GLY A 258 0.55 -12.07 -24.73
CA GLY A 258 -0.35 -13.22 -24.53
C GLY A 258 -0.81 -13.85 -25.84
N GLN A 259 -1.41 -15.05 -25.78
CA GLN A 259 -1.80 -15.79 -27.00
C GLN A 259 -2.92 -15.13 -27.84
N GLY A 260 -3.76 -14.30 -27.22
CA GLY A 260 -4.83 -13.58 -27.92
C GLY A 260 -4.45 -12.18 -28.41
N ASP A 261 -3.19 -11.78 -28.28
CA ASP A 261 -2.74 -10.45 -28.70
C ASP A 261 -2.51 -10.39 -30.23
N PRO A 262 -2.55 -9.19 -30.84
CA PRO A 262 -2.29 -9.03 -32.27
C PRO A 262 -0.95 -9.63 -32.73
N VAL A 263 -0.93 -10.22 -33.92
CA VAL A 263 0.29 -10.81 -34.53
C VAL A 263 1.43 -9.80 -34.62
N GLU A 264 1.12 -8.53 -34.87
CA GLU A 264 2.13 -7.47 -34.93
C GLU A 264 2.80 -7.21 -33.57
N TRP A 265 2.08 -7.38 -32.45
CA TRP A 265 2.66 -7.26 -31.11
C TRP A 265 3.59 -8.43 -30.82
N HIS A 266 3.24 -9.64 -31.29
CA HIS A 266 4.14 -10.78 -31.21
C HIS A 266 5.42 -10.56 -32.00
N LYS A 267 5.37 -9.92 -33.18
CA LYS A 267 6.57 -9.63 -33.96
C LYS A 267 7.45 -8.56 -33.31
N LYS A 268 6.84 -7.51 -32.76
CA LYS A 268 7.58 -6.34 -32.24
C LYS A 268 8.04 -6.46 -30.79
N TYR A 269 7.21 -7.05 -29.92
CA TYR A 269 7.40 -6.98 -28.47
C TYR A 269 7.68 -8.33 -27.80
N LYS A 270 7.50 -9.46 -28.52
CA LYS A 270 7.89 -10.78 -28.01
C LYS A 270 9.40 -10.94 -28.12
N ARG A 271 10.12 -10.48 -27.10
CA ARG A 271 11.57 -10.61 -27.00
C ARG A 271 11.97 -11.92 -26.36
N LYS A 272 13.10 -12.50 -26.80
CA LYS A 272 13.77 -13.52 -26.00
C LYS A 272 14.42 -12.86 -24.79
N ARG A 273 14.75 -13.65 -23.79
CA ARG A 273 15.39 -13.17 -22.56
C ARG A 273 16.67 -12.36 -22.83
N GLU A 274 17.50 -12.82 -23.76
CA GLU A 274 18.74 -12.14 -24.14
C GLU A 274 18.49 -10.77 -24.80
N ASP A 275 17.52 -10.70 -25.74
CA ASP A 275 17.17 -9.44 -26.41
C ASP A 275 16.57 -8.42 -25.44
N GLU A 276 15.81 -8.90 -24.44
CA GLU A 276 15.27 -8.06 -23.38
C GLU A 276 16.38 -7.54 -22.45
N GLU A 277 17.31 -8.39 -22.02
CA GLU A 277 18.43 -7.94 -21.18
C GLU A 277 19.29 -6.90 -21.90
N GLN A 278 19.53 -7.06 -23.21
CA GLN A 278 20.22 -6.04 -24.01
C GLN A 278 19.49 -4.70 -24.03
N LEU A 279 18.15 -4.71 -24.11
CA LEU A 279 17.35 -3.49 -24.00
C LEU A 279 17.46 -2.85 -22.62
N LEU A 280 17.48 -3.66 -21.55
CA LEU A 280 17.64 -3.18 -20.18
C LEU A 280 19.05 -2.63 -19.94
N ASP A 281 20.08 -3.22 -20.54
CA ASP A 281 21.46 -2.69 -20.50
C ASP A 281 21.56 -1.34 -21.19
N ARG A 282 20.94 -1.19 -22.38
CA ARG A 282 20.80 0.11 -23.05
C ARG A 282 20.08 1.12 -22.15
N PHE A 283 19.04 0.70 -21.44
CA PHE A 283 18.37 1.57 -20.49
C PHE A 283 19.27 1.95 -19.31
N ARG A 284 20.14 1.07 -18.81
CA ARG A 284 21.06 1.41 -17.71
C ARG A 284 22.17 2.39 -18.15
N ASP A 285 22.52 2.44 -19.42
CA ASP A 285 23.54 3.35 -19.96
C ASP A 285 23.04 4.82 -20.03
N PRO A 286 23.65 5.77 -19.31
CA PRO A 286 23.29 7.19 -19.38
C PRO A 286 23.39 7.80 -20.78
N ALA A 287 24.29 7.31 -21.62
CA ALA A 287 24.55 7.83 -22.95
C ALA A 287 23.57 7.31 -24.02
N ASP A 288 22.89 6.19 -23.77
CA ASP A 288 21.94 5.63 -24.75
C ASP A 288 20.74 6.57 -24.94
N PRO A 289 20.22 6.71 -26.18
CA PRO A 289 19.04 7.51 -26.46
C PRO A 289 17.77 7.00 -25.78
N LEU A 290 17.69 5.73 -25.37
CA LEU A 290 16.53 5.17 -24.69
C LEU A 290 16.35 5.82 -23.30
N LYS A 291 15.29 6.62 -23.15
CA LYS A 291 15.01 7.44 -21.97
C LYS A 291 13.84 6.94 -21.13
N ILE A 292 12.81 6.37 -21.76
CA ILE A 292 11.56 5.95 -21.12
C ILE A 292 11.27 4.48 -21.41
N ILE A 293 11.07 3.65 -20.39
CA ILE A 293 10.51 2.31 -20.59
C ILE A 293 9.04 2.31 -20.21
N ILE A 294 8.20 1.76 -21.10
CA ILE A 294 6.76 1.61 -20.91
C ILE A 294 6.46 0.18 -20.48
N VAL A 295 5.75 0.00 -19.36
CA VAL A 295 5.42 -1.30 -18.79
C VAL A 295 3.97 -1.38 -18.31
N THR A 296 3.46 -2.61 -18.19
CA THR A 296 2.21 -2.89 -17.47
C THR A 296 2.47 -3.32 -16.04
N SER A 297 3.11 -4.46 -15.88
CA SER A 297 3.43 -5.09 -14.59
C SER A 297 4.85 -5.65 -14.57
N LYS A 298 5.50 -5.73 -15.74
CA LYS A 298 6.89 -6.16 -15.86
C LYS A 298 7.81 -5.07 -15.33
N LEU A 299 8.98 -5.45 -14.83
CA LEU A 299 9.98 -4.56 -14.23
C LEU A 299 9.55 -3.81 -12.95
N LEU A 300 8.30 -3.95 -12.48
CA LEU A 300 7.88 -3.42 -11.17
C LEU A 300 8.50 -4.19 -9.99
N ALA A 301 8.99 -5.41 -10.26
CA ALA A 301 9.73 -6.22 -9.30
C ALA A 301 10.91 -6.91 -10.00
N GLY A 302 12.03 -7.04 -9.30
CA GLY A 302 13.25 -7.71 -9.79
C GLY A 302 14.13 -6.88 -10.73
N PHE A 303 13.63 -5.79 -11.31
CA PHE A 303 14.45 -4.87 -12.10
C PHE A 303 15.21 -3.89 -11.20
N ASP A 304 16.47 -3.66 -11.53
CA ASP A 304 17.34 -2.70 -10.86
C ASP A 304 18.04 -1.81 -11.89
N ALA A 305 17.75 -0.50 -11.79
CA ALA A 305 18.34 0.54 -12.62
C ALA A 305 18.48 1.81 -11.77
N PRO A 306 19.61 2.02 -11.08
CA PRO A 306 19.82 3.20 -10.23
C PRO A 306 19.62 4.55 -10.96
N ILE A 307 19.85 4.59 -12.28
CA ILE A 307 19.62 5.76 -13.14
C ILE A 307 18.13 6.16 -13.29
N LEU A 308 17.20 5.27 -12.96
CA LEU A 308 15.75 5.53 -13.00
C LEU A 308 15.38 6.51 -11.88
N GLN A 309 14.97 7.73 -12.23
CA GLN A 309 14.53 8.72 -11.25
C GLN A 309 13.02 8.90 -11.23
N ALA A 310 12.35 8.90 -12.39
CA ALA A 310 10.92 9.20 -12.47
C ALA A 310 10.08 7.96 -12.81
N MET A 311 8.94 7.82 -12.15
CA MET A 311 7.91 6.84 -12.49
C MET A 311 6.59 7.56 -12.73
N TYR A 312 6.12 7.53 -13.98
CA TYR A 312 4.81 8.03 -14.39
C TYR A 312 3.76 6.92 -14.23
N LEU A 313 2.72 7.19 -13.45
CA LEU A 313 1.70 6.21 -13.10
C LEU A 313 0.37 6.54 -13.76
N ASP A 314 -0.02 5.70 -14.71
CA ASP A 314 -1.36 5.66 -15.29
C ASP A 314 -1.96 4.25 -15.14
N LYS A 315 -1.84 3.71 -13.93
CA LYS A 315 -2.38 2.41 -13.56
C LYS A 315 -2.89 2.44 -12.11
N PRO A 316 -4.14 2.00 -11.85
CA PRO A 316 -4.60 1.80 -10.49
C PRO A 316 -3.79 0.65 -9.89
N MET A 317 -2.98 0.96 -8.87
CA MET A 317 -2.14 -0.01 -8.18
C MET A 317 -2.45 0.04 -6.70
N LYS A 318 -2.44 -1.12 -6.05
CA LYS A 318 -2.75 -1.23 -4.63
C LYS A 318 -1.66 -2.02 -3.93
N GLU A 319 -1.50 -1.73 -2.64
CA GLU A 319 -0.75 -2.55 -1.68
C GLU A 319 0.69 -2.83 -2.12
N HIS A 320 1.11 -4.10 -2.10
CA HIS A 320 2.50 -4.52 -2.26
C HIS A 320 3.08 -4.20 -3.64
N ASN A 321 2.29 -4.33 -4.71
CA ASN A 321 2.73 -4.07 -6.08
C ASN A 321 3.09 -2.59 -6.30
N LEU A 322 2.34 -1.70 -5.65
CA LEU A 322 2.57 -0.27 -5.68
C LEU A 322 3.90 0.07 -5.01
N LEU A 323 4.10 -0.36 -3.75
CA LEU A 323 5.31 -0.07 -2.99
C LEU A 323 6.58 -0.60 -3.67
N GLN A 324 6.53 -1.84 -4.16
CA GLN A 324 7.67 -2.48 -4.85
C GLN A 324 8.09 -1.72 -6.10
N GLY A 325 7.10 -1.21 -6.86
CA GLY A 325 7.31 -0.42 -8.07
C GLY A 325 7.91 0.94 -7.76
N ILE A 326 7.28 1.73 -6.89
CA ILE A 326 7.73 3.10 -6.59
C ILE A 326 9.13 3.13 -5.94
N CYS A 327 9.47 2.15 -5.08
CA CYS A 327 10.79 2.07 -4.45
C CYS A 327 11.91 1.68 -5.43
N ARG A 328 11.64 1.51 -6.72
CA ARG A 328 12.68 1.39 -7.74
C ARG A 328 13.33 2.74 -8.05
N THR A 329 12.58 3.84 -7.91
CA THR A 329 13.05 5.18 -8.28
C THR A 329 13.98 5.80 -7.25
N ASN A 330 14.01 5.30 -6.00
CA ASN A 330 14.79 5.91 -4.91
C ASN A 330 16.10 5.17 -4.58
N ARG A 331 16.62 4.36 -5.51
CA ARG A 331 17.96 3.79 -5.36
C ARG A 331 19.04 4.88 -5.50
N PRO A 332 20.09 4.87 -4.65
CA PRO A 332 21.18 5.84 -4.73
C PRO A 332 21.92 5.77 -6.07
N PHE A 333 22.22 6.94 -6.65
CA PHE A 333 22.99 7.08 -7.89
C PHE A 333 23.68 8.45 -7.89
N PRO A 334 24.83 8.65 -8.59
CA PRO A 334 25.51 9.94 -8.59
C PRO A 334 24.60 11.10 -8.97
N ASN A 335 24.68 12.20 -8.20
CA ASN A 335 23.89 13.42 -8.36
C ASN A 335 22.36 13.27 -8.19
N LYS A 336 21.88 12.08 -7.86
CA LYS A 336 20.46 11.82 -7.61
C LYS A 336 20.13 12.07 -6.15
N THR A 337 19.11 12.89 -5.90
CA THR A 337 18.74 13.31 -4.54
C THR A 337 17.47 12.62 -4.03
N HIS A 338 16.59 12.20 -4.93
CA HIS A 338 15.31 11.56 -4.63
C HIS A 338 14.86 10.69 -5.81
N GLY A 339 13.89 9.80 -5.55
CA GLY A 339 13.02 9.24 -6.60
C GLY A 339 11.76 10.08 -6.74
N LEU A 340 11.21 10.18 -7.94
CA LEU A 340 10.01 10.96 -8.26
C LEU A 340 8.90 10.06 -8.79
N ILE A 341 7.71 10.20 -8.22
CA ILE A 341 6.49 9.52 -8.65
C ILE A 341 5.52 10.59 -9.16
N VAL A 342 5.11 10.48 -10.42
CA VAL A 342 4.14 11.37 -11.04
C VAL A 342 2.85 10.58 -11.27
N ASP A 343 1.76 11.01 -10.65
CA ASP A 343 0.53 10.23 -10.51
C ASP A 343 -0.65 10.88 -11.23
N TYR A 344 -1.17 10.22 -12.27
CA TYR A 344 -2.30 10.68 -13.09
C TYR A 344 -3.66 10.12 -12.65
N LEU A 345 -3.68 9.25 -11.62
CA LEU A 345 -4.90 8.54 -11.17
C LEU A 345 -5.24 8.75 -9.69
N GLY A 346 -4.36 9.38 -8.89
CA GLY A 346 -4.61 9.62 -7.46
C GLY A 346 -4.37 8.40 -6.59
N VAL A 347 -3.38 7.58 -6.95
CA VAL A 347 -2.91 6.40 -6.21
C VAL A 347 -2.15 6.78 -4.92
N PHE A 348 -1.87 8.06 -4.65
CA PHE A 348 -1.21 8.54 -3.43
C PHE A 348 -1.81 7.99 -2.13
N ASP A 349 -3.14 7.94 -2.01
CA ASP A 349 -3.81 7.42 -0.81
C ASP A 349 -3.60 5.90 -0.63
N ASP A 350 -3.40 5.15 -1.73
CA ASP A 350 -3.00 3.75 -1.68
C ASP A 350 -1.53 3.60 -1.26
N VAL A 351 -0.65 4.52 -1.66
CA VAL A 351 0.78 4.53 -1.24
C VAL A 351 0.89 4.79 0.25
N ALA A 352 0.20 5.82 0.75
CA ALA A 352 0.22 6.18 2.17
C ALA A 352 -0.26 5.02 3.05
N ARG A 353 -1.32 4.32 2.63
CA ARG A 353 -1.80 3.10 3.29
C ARG A 353 -0.81 1.94 3.20
N ALA A 354 -0.13 1.75 2.07
CA ALA A 354 0.84 0.66 1.90
C ALA A 354 2.13 0.85 2.73
N LEU A 355 2.49 2.09 3.06
CA LEU A 355 3.61 2.42 3.95
C LEU A 355 3.25 2.35 5.44
N ASP A 356 1.96 2.27 5.76
CA ASP A 356 1.47 2.20 7.13
C ASP A 356 1.60 0.77 7.66
N PHE A 357 2.68 0.51 8.39
CA PHE A 357 2.93 -0.78 9.03
C PHE A 357 2.74 -0.65 10.54
N ASP A 358 1.59 -1.12 11.03
CA ASP A 358 1.21 -1.09 12.44
C ASP A 358 1.51 -2.44 13.12
N ASP A 359 2.45 -2.42 14.06
CA ASP A 359 2.85 -3.59 14.85
C ASP A 359 1.69 -4.10 15.75
N ALA A 360 0.74 -3.24 16.14
CA ALA A 360 -0.43 -3.63 16.92
C ALA A 360 -1.48 -4.40 16.09
N ALA A 361 -1.65 -4.01 14.82
CA ALA A 361 -2.52 -4.72 13.87
C ALA A 361 -1.98 -6.13 13.53
N VAL A 362 -0.66 -6.33 13.55
CA VAL A 362 -0.05 -7.65 13.34
C VAL A 362 -0.41 -8.62 14.49
N GLN A 363 -0.35 -8.15 15.73
CA GLN A 363 -0.72 -8.96 16.90
C GLN A 363 -2.21 -9.33 16.93
N GLN A 364 -3.11 -8.39 16.59
CA GLN A 364 -4.56 -8.66 16.54
C GLN A 364 -4.95 -9.71 15.47
N VAL A 365 -4.26 -9.74 14.33
CA VAL A 365 -4.55 -10.72 13.28
C VAL A 365 -4.02 -12.11 13.64
N ILE A 366 -2.87 -12.19 14.32
CA ILE A 366 -2.34 -13.47 14.83
C ILE A 366 -3.31 -14.08 15.84
N THR A 367 -3.93 -13.27 16.72
CA THR A 367 -4.99 -13.76 17.63
C THR A 367 -6.30 -14.16 16.93
N ASN A 368 -6.67 -13.50 15.83
CA ASN A 368 -7.88 -13.84 15.08
C ASN A 368 -7.77 -15.16 14.29
N LEU A 369 -6.56 -15.66 14.01
CA LEU A 369 -6.35 -16.84 13.14
C LEU A 369 -6.76 -18.16 13.80
N ASP A 370 -6.60 -18.31 15.11
CA ASP A 370 -7.07 -19.50 15.83
C ASP A 370 -8.60 -19.58 15.84
N GLU A 371 -9.29 -18.43 15.91
CA GLU A 371 -10.75 -18.36 15.75
C GLU A 371 -11.17 -18.83 14.34
N LEU A 372 -10.41 -18.50 13.29
CA LEU A 372 -10.70 -19.00 11.93
C LEU A 372 -10.57 -20.51 11.81
N LYS A 373 -9.62 -21.13 12.54
CA LYS A 373 -9.45 -22.59 12.56
C LYS A 373 -10.66 -23.28 13.18
N GLU A 374 -11.28 -22.65 14.18
CA GLU A 374 -12.52 -23.13 14.78
C GLU A 374 -13.75 -22.94 13.87
N GLU A 375 -13.76 -21.91 13.03
CA GLU A 375 -14.83 -21.64 12.06
C GLU A 375 -14.81 -22.59 10.83
N LEU A 376 -13.62 -23.08 10.43
CA LEU A 376 -13.44 -23.88 9.21
C LEU A 376 -14.35 -25.15 9.15
N PRO A 377 -14.43 -26.01 10.19
CA PRO A 377 -15.31 -27.18 10.15
C PRO A 377 -16.79 -26.83 9.99
N ALA A 378 -17.24 -25.73 10.58
CA ALA A 378 -18.60 -25.24 10.45
C ALA A 378 -18.89 -24.75 9.02
N ALA A 379 -17.95 -24.02 8.41
CA ALA A 379 -18.07 -23.57 7.02
C ALA A 379 -18.10 -24.73 6.01
N VAL A 380 -17.25 -25.75 6.20
CA VAL A 380 -17.28 -26.98 5.39
C VAL A 380 -18.63 -27.68 5.55
N THR A 381 -19.13 -27.79 6.77
CA THR A 381 -20.44 -28.41 7.05
C THR A 381 -21.57 -27.63 6.39
N ALA A 382 -21.56 -26.29 6.46
CA ALA A 382 -22.57 -25.43 5.84
C ALA A 382 -22.66 -25.64 4.32
N CYS A 383 -21.54 -25.89 3.65
CA CYS A 383 -21.53 -26.28 2.23
C CYS A 383 -22.01 -27.72 2.00
N LEU A 384 -21.63 -28.67 2.86
CA LEU A 384 -22.01 -30.08 2.70
C LEU A 384 -23.50 -30.36 2.93
N VAL A 385 -24.19 -29.51 3.70
CA VAL A 385 -25.65 -29.62 3.95
C VAL A 385 -26.47 -29.57 2.66
N PHE A 386 -25.98 -28.89 1.61
CA PHE A 386 -26.64 -28.84 0.31
C PHE A 386 -26.63 -30.17 -0.44
N PHE A 387 -25.82 -31.15 -0.03
CA PHE A 387 -25.63 -32.41 -0.76
C PHE A 387 -25.92 -33.64 0.12
N PRO A 388 -27.14 -33.76 0.67
CA PRO A 388 -27.48 -34.88 1.52
C PRO A 388 -27.48 -36.18 0.71
N ASN A 389 -26.68 -37.16 1.14
CA ASN A 389 -26.57 -38.51 0.53
C ASN A 389 -25.85 -38.59 -0.82
N VAL A 390 -25.06 -37.58 -1.20
CA VAL A 390 -24.17 -37.68 -2.36
C VAL A 390 -22.88 -38.43 -1.98
N ASP A 391 -22.53 -39.47 -2.74
CA ASP A 391 -21.27 -40.19 -2.56
C ASP A 391 -20.11 -39.38 -3.16
N ARG A 392 -19.34 -38.75 -2.26
CA ARG A 392 -18.19 -37.89 -2.57
C ARG A 392 -16.96 -38.66 -3.06
N THR A 393 -16.98 -40.00 -3.03
CA THR A 393 -15.87 -40.84 -3.51
C THR A 393 -15.97 -41.15 -5.00
N VAL A 394 -17.13 -40.89 -5.62
CA VAL A 394 -17.36 -41.08 -7.06
C VAL A 394 -16.77 -39.89 -7.83
N THR A 395 -15.60 -40.12 -8.45
CA THR A 395 -14.91 -39.11 -9.25
C THR A 395 -15.45 -39.04 -10.68
N GLY A 396 -15.67 -37.84 -11.22
CA GLY A 396 -16.06 -37.61 -12.62
C GLY A 396 -17.49 -37.10 -12.81
N TYR A 397 -18.00 -37.16 -14.05
CA TYR A 397 -19.30 -36.57 -14.43
C TYR A 397 -20.50 -37.14 -13.66
N GLU A 398 -20.46 -38.42 -13.29
CA GLU A 398 -21.57 -39.08 -12.56
C GLU A 398 -21.77 -38.51 -11.14
N GLY A 399 -20.66 -38.21 -10.43
CA GLY A 399 -20.73 -37.59 -9.10
C GLY A 399 -21.16 -36.12 -9.15
N LEU A 400 -20.80 -35.40 -10.22
CA LEU A 400 -21.22 -34.01 -10.43
C LEU A 400 -22.70 -33.88 -10.78
N ILE A 401 -23.26 -34.81 -11.56
CA ILE A 401 -24.70 -34.83 -11.88
C ILE A 401 -25.52 -35.01 -10.59
N ALA A 402 -25.14 -35.97 -9.74
CA ALA A 402 -25.81 -36.18 -8.45
C ALA A 402 -25.73 -34.95 -7.53
N ALA A 403 -24.63 -34.20 -7.57
CA ALA A 403 -24.49 -32.94 -6.84
C ALA A 403 -25.36 -31.81 -7.44
N GLN A 404 -25.46 -31.73 -8.77
CA GLN A 404 -26.32 -30.75 -9.45
C GLN A 404 -27.80 -31.00 -9.23
N ASP A 405 -28.22 -32.26 -9.12
CA ASP A 405 -29.60 -32.64 -8.80
C ASP A 405 -30.03 -32.14 -7.40
N CYS A 406 -29.08 -31.97 -6.47
CA CYS A 406 -29.32 -31.35 -5.18
C CYS A 406 -29.44 -29.81 -5.24
N LEU A 407 -29.13 -29.19 -6.38
CA LEU A 407 -29.18 -27.74 -6.61
C LEU A 407 -30.15 -27.40 -7.78
N PRO A 408 -31.47 -27.65 -7.61
CA PRO A 408 -32.44 -27.68 -8.72
C PRO A 408 -32.82 -26.29 -9.26
N ASP A 409 -32.68 -25.23 -8.47
CA ASP A 409 -33.13 -23.87 -8.80
C ASP A 409 -32.06 -22.81 -8.50
N ASN A 410 -32.21 -21.62 -9.10
CA ASN A 410 -31.25 -20.52 -8.95
C ASN A 410 -31.11 -20.02 -7.52
N THR A 411 -32.19 -20.07 -6.71
CA THR A 411 -32.14 -19.64 -5.30
C THR A 411 -31.24 -20.57 -4.47
N THR A 412 -31.39 -21.88 -4.67
CA THR A 412 -30.58 -22.89 -3.99
C THR A 412 -29.11 -22.84 -4.44
N ARG A 413 -28.87 -22.57 -5.73
CA ARG A 413 -27.52 -22.37 -6.29
C ARG A 413 -26.85 -21.12 -5.71
N ASP A 414 -27.57 -20.01 -5.62
CA ASP A 414 -27.05 -18.76 -5.06
C ASP A 414 -26.74 -18.91 -3.56
N ALA A 415 -27.59 -19.61 -2.80
CA ALA A 415 -27.34 -19.91 -1.39
C ALA A 415 -26.11 -20.80 -1.17
N PHE A 416 -25.91 -21.81 -2.03
CA PHE A 416 -24.69 -22.63 -2.04
C PHE A 416 -23.47 -21.78 -2.41
N ALA A 417 -23.56 -20.93 -3.44
CA ALA A 417 -22.48 -20.05 -3.88
C ALA A 417 -22.03 -19.07 -2.79
N LEU A 418 -22.97 -18.54 -2.00
CA LEU A 418 -22.69 -17.66 -0.86
C LEU A 418 -21.95 -18.40 0.25
N SER A 419 -22.42 -19.61 0.59
CA SER A 419 -21.78 -20.47 1.59
C SER A 419 -20.38 -20.91 1.16
N TYR A 420 -20.22 -21.27 -0.12
CA TYR A 420 -18.95 -21.61 -0.73
C TYR A 420 -17.98 -20.41 -0.76
N SER A 421 -18.48 -19.19 -0.98
CA SER A 421 -17.66 -17.98 -0.95
C SER A 421 -17.01 -17.77 0.43
N VAL A 422 -17.76 -17.98 1.51
CA VAL A 422 -17.24 -17.92 2.89
C VAL A 422 -16.22 -19.03 3.13
N LEU A 423 -16.52 -20.27 2.73
CA LEU A 423 -15.57 -21.39 2.82
C LEU A 423 -14.28 -21.10 2.05
N ASN A 424 -14.38 -20.57 0.83
CA ASN A 424 -13.24 -20.22 -0.02
C ASN A 424 -12.40 -19.10 0.61
N GLN A 425 -13.02 -18.09 1.21
CA GLN A 425 -12.32 -17.04 1.95
C GLN A 425 -11.58 -17.59 3.17
N LEU A 426 -12.21 -18.47 3.95
CA LEU A 426 -11.58 -19.15 5.09
C LEU A 426 -10.45 -20.10 4.66
N TRP A 427 -10.63 -20.77 3.51
CA TRP A 427 -9.64 -21.68 2.95
C TRP A 427 -8.38 -20.95 2.49
N GLU A 428 -8.54 -19.81 1.82
CA GLU A 428 -7.42 -18.93 1.46
C GLU A 428 -6.74 -18.38 2.72
N ALA A 429 -7.53 -17.89 3.69
CA ALA A 429 -7.06 -17.37 4.98
C ALA A 429 -6.16 -18.29 5.76
N LEU A 430 -6.57 -19.54 5.87
CA LEU A 430 -5.85 -20.55 6.60
C LEU A 430 -4.74 -21.19 5.76
N SER A 431 -4.65 -20.90 4.46
CA SER A 431 -3.61 -21.49 3.62
C SER A 431 -2.25 -20.85 3.95
N PRO A 432 -1.17 -21.63 4.17
CA PRO A 432 -1.02 -23.07 3.94
C PRO A 432 -1.01 -23.96 5.21
N ASP A 433 -1.91 -23.75 6.18
CA ASP A 433 -1.90 -24.44 7.47
C ASP A 433 -2.20 -25.93 7.30
N SER A 434 -1.57 -26.75 8.14
CA SER A 434 -1.79 -28.19 8.20
C SER A 434 -3.23 -28.60 8.52
N VAL A 435 -4.02 -27.76 9.22
CA VAL A 435 -5.43 -28.04 9.56
C VAL A 435 -6.29 -28.27 8.31
N LEU A 436 -5.91 -27.66 7.19
CA LEU A 436 -6.59 -27.81 5.91
C LEU A 436 -6.47 -29.23 5.32
N GLN A 437 -5.48 -30.01 5.75
CA GLN A 437 -5.30 -31.40 5.26
C GLN A 437 -6.51 -32.27 5.60
N ALA A 438 -7.11 -32.09 6.77
CA ALA A 438 -8.27 -32.88 7.20
C ALA A 438 -9.51 -32.64 6.32
N HIS A 439 -9.61 -31.46 5.70
CA HIS A 439 -10.77 -31.03 4.91
C HIS A 439 -10.51 -30.95 3.40
N LYS A 440 -9.29 -31.31 2.95
CA LYS A 440 -8.81 -31.18 1.56
C LYS A 440 -9.67 -31.92 0.54
N THR A 441 -10.10 -33.13 0.88
CA THR A 441 -10.95 -33.95 0.00
C THR A 441 -12.31 -33.29 -0.20
N ASP A 442 -12.94 -32.83 0.88
CA ASP A 442 -14.26 -32.19 0.83
C ASP A 442 -14.21 -30.83 0.13
N TYR A 443 -13.20 -30.00 0.44
CA TYR A 443 -13.03 -28.72 -0.21
C TYR A 443 -12.85 -28.85 -1.73
N ARG A 444 -11.98 -29.77 -2.17
CA ARG A 444 -11.75 -30.01 -3.60
C ARG A 444 -13.03 -30.43 -4.31
N TRP A 445 -13.79 -31.34 -3.71
CA TRP A 445 -15.07 -31.78 -4.24
C TRP A 445 -16.07 -30.62 -4.33
N LEU A 446 -16.19 -29.80 -3.27
CA LEU A 446 -17.05 -28.60 -3.26
C LEU A 446 -16.65 -27.57 -4.33
N SER A 447 -15.35 -27.37 -4.56
CA SER A 447 -14.84 -26.50 -5.63
C SER A 447 -15.22 -27.00 -7.02
N GLU A 448 -15.12 -28.32 -7.26
CA GLU A 448 -15.51 -28.95 -8.52
C GLU A 448 -17.03 -28.81 -8.75
N VAL A 449 -17.84 -28.96 -7.70
CA VAL A 449 -19.30 -28.74 -7.76
C VAL A 449 -19.63 -27.27 -8.05
N TYR A 450 -18.98 -26.32 -7.36
CA TYR A 450 -19.15 -24.88 -7.57
C TYR A 450 -18.87 -24.45 -9.01
N GLU A 451 -17.75 -24.91 -9.59
CA GLU A 451 -17.43 -24.63 -10.99
C GLU A 451 -18.46 -25.27 -11.96
N SER A 452 -19.06 -26.40 -11.59
CA SER A 452 -20.04 -27.09 -12.44
C SER A 452 -21.42 -26.43 -12.49
N VAL A 453 -21.85 -25.74 -11.42
CA VAL A 453 -23.14 -25.02 -11.34
C VAL A 453 -23.05 -23.57 -11.74
N ARG A 454 -21.84 -23.08 -12.03
CA ARG A 454 -21.59 -21.74 -12.52
C ARG A 454 -22.28 -21.58 -13.89
N PRO A 455 -23.12 -20.55 -14.09
CA PRO A 455 -23.81 -20.35 -15.36
C PRO A 455 -22.82 -20.27 -16.54
N PRO A 456 -23.13 -20.89 -17.70
CA PRO A 456 -22.32 -20.75 -18.91
C PRO A 456 -22.39 -19.35 -19.54
N SER A 457 -23.16 -18.42 -18.95
CA SER A 457 -23.37 -17.06 -19.41
C SER A 457 -22.14 -16.17 -19.24
N GLY A 458 -21.03 -16.60 -19.83
CA GLY A 458 -20.12 -15.73 -20.57
C GLY A 458 -20.71 -15.31 -21.92
N HIS A 459 -22.02 -15.04 -21.99
CA HIS A 459 -22.72 -14.66 -23.23
C HIS A 459 -22.35 -13.25 -23.72
N GLY A 460 -21.73 -12.40 -22.89
CA GLY A 460 -21.29 -11.06 -23.28
C GLY A 460 -20.16 -11.00 -24.32
N LYS A 461 -19.42 -12.09 -24.59
CA LYS A 461 -18.32 -12.04 -25.59
C LYS A 461 -18.81 -11.89 -27.03
N LEU A 462 -19.97 -12.44 -27.38
CA LEU A 462 -20.48 -12.42 -28.77
C LEU A 462 -21.25 -11.13 -29.11
N LEU A 463 -21.97 -10.54 -28.16
CA LEU A 463 -22.63 -9.23 -28.32
C LEU A 463 -21.61 -8.07 -28.40
N TRP A 464 -20.56 -8.11 -27.58
CA TRP A 464 -19.47 -7.12 -27.60
C TRP A 464 -18.69 -7.13 -28.93
N HIS A 465 -18.48 -8.30 -29.53
CA HIS A 465 -17.75 -8.42 -30.80
C HIS A 465 -18.49 -7.76 -31.99
N GLY A 466 -19.80 -7.48 -31.88
CA GLY A 466 -20.59 -6.82 -32.93
C GLY A 466 -20.91 -5.34 -32.65
N LEU A 467 -21.16 -4.97 -31.39
CA LEU A 467 -21.65 -3.63 -30.98
C LEU A 467 -20.70 -2.88 -30.03
N GLY A 468 -19.74 -3.59 -29.42
CA GLY A 468 -18.81 -3.04 -28.44
C GLY A 468 -17.82 -2.04 -29.01
N ALA A 469 -17.29 -2.29 -30.21
CA ALA A 469 -16.35 -1.37 -30.87
C ALA A 469 -16.98 0.02 -31.09
N LYS A 470 -18.22 0.07 -31.57
CA LYS A 470 -18.97 1.33 -31.74
C LYS A 470 -19.32 2.00 -30.42
N THR A 471 -19.60 1.21 -29.38
CA THR A 471 -19.88 1.75 -28.04
C THR A 471 -18.63 2.37 -27.41
N VAL A 472 -17.45 1.76 -27.60
CA VAL A 472 -16.16 2.33 -27.19
C VAL A 472 -15.84 3.61 -27.98
N GLU A 473 -16.06 3.59 -29.29
CA GLU A 473 -15.86 4.75 -30.16
C GLU A 473 -16.74 5.93 -29.71
N LEU A 474 -18.03 5.69 -29.43
CA LEU A 474 -18.93 6.70 -28.88
C LEU A 474 -18.45 7.27 -27.54
N ILE A 475 -17.94 6.42 -26.63
CA ILE A 475 -17.37 6.92 -25.38
C ILE A 475 -16.12 7.76 -25.66
N HIS A 476 -15.25 7.32 -26.55
CA HIS A 476 -14.03 8.06 -26.92
C HIS A 476 -14.33 9.42 -27.56
N GLU A 477 -15.41 9.52 -28.36
CA GLU A 477 -15.85 10.78 -28.97
C GLU A 477 -16.45 11.77 -27.96
N ASN A 478 -16.92 11.29 -26.82
CA ASN A 478 -17.64 12.08 -25.80
C ASN A 478 -16.91 12.17 -24.45
N VAL A 479 -15.62 11.79 -24.42
CA VAL A 479 -14.71 11.99 -23.29
C VAL A 479 -13.73 13.09 -23.65
N HIS A 480 -13.85 14.23 -22.98
CA HIS A 480 -13.01 15.40 -23.19
C HIS A 480 -12.11 15.66 -22.00
N VAL A 481 -10.88 16.12 -22.26
CA VAL A 481 -9.95 16.55 -21.23
C VAL A 481 -10.17 18.03 -20.98
N GLU A 482 -10.61 18.39 -19.77
CA GLU A 482 -10.79 19.80 -19.41
C GLU A 482 -9.46 20.44 -19.00
N ALA A 483 -8.66 19.75 -18.19
CA ALA A 483 -7.35 20.19 -17.74
C ALA A 483 -6.50 19.05 -17.21
N VAL A 484 -5.17 19.24 -17.27
CA VAL A 484 -4.21 18.53 -16.42
C VAL A 484 -3.95 19.45 -15.23
N ARG A 485 -4.33 19.03 -14.02
CA ARG A 485 -4.06 19.80 -12.80
C ARG A 485 -2.65 19.49 -12.32
N ASP A 486 -1.74 20.45 -12.50
CA ASP A 486 -0.33 20.39 -12.06
C ASP A 486 -0.03 21.37 -10.91
N ASP A 487 -1.05 22.01 -10.36
CA ASP A 487 -0.99 23.00 -9.27
C ASP A 487 -0.95 22.37 -7.87
N LEU A 488 -0.95 21.04 -7.78
CA LEU A 488 -0.86 20.31 -6.53
C LEU A 488 0.58 20.31 -5.99
N ASP A 489 0.74 20.69 -4.72
CA ASP A 489 2.04 20.78 -4.07
C ASP A 489 2.79 19.44 -4.10
N THR A 490 4.08 19.47 -4.45
CA THR A 490 4.92 18.27 -4.43
C THR A 490 5.04 17.73 -3.00
N LEU A 491 4.54 16.53 -2.77
CA LEU A 491 4.59 15.85 -1.49
C LEU A 491 5.93 15.13 -1.35
N VAL A 492 6.77 15.63 -0.46
CA VAL A 492 8.05 14.99 -0.10
C VAL A 492 7.79 13.95 0.99
N MET A 493 7.98 12.67 0.66
CA MET A 493 7.93 11.60 1.64
C MET A 493 9.29 11.41 2.30
N ASP A 494 9.49 12.15 3.38
CA ASP A 494 10.65 12.07 4.26
C ASP A 494 10.30 11.51 5.65
N ALA A 495 11.29 11.47 6.55
CA ALA A 495 11.10 10.98 7.91
C ALA A 495 10.08 11.81 8.73
N GLY A 496 9.92 13.10 8.41
CA GLY A 496 9.04 14.06 9.10
C GLY A 496 7.58 13.93 8.67
N VAL A 497 7.28 13.85 7.38
CA VAL A 497 5.91 13.65 6.86
C VAL A 497 5.34 12.31 7.31
N LEU A 498 6.17 11.26 7.39
CA LEU A 498 5.75 9.97 7.97
C LEU A 498 5.49 10.04 9.49
N GLN A 499 5.97 11.08 10.18
CA GLN A 499 5.67 11.33 11.59
C GLN A 499 4.34 12.09 11.73
N GLU A 500 4.07 13.05 10.83
CA GLU A 500 2.77 13.74 10.73
C GLU A 500 1.63 12.81 10.32
N LEU A 501 1.87 11.88 9.38
CA LEU A 501 0.91 10.84 8.99
C LEU A 501 0.54 9.90 10.15
N THR A 502 1.38 9.83 11.19
CA THR A 502 1.07 9.09 12.42
C THR A 502 0.06 9.85 13.31
N LEU A 503 -0.05 11.17 13.17
CA LEU A 503 -1.02 12.00 13.89
C LEU A 503 -2.43 11.94 13.25
N THR A 504 -2.54 11.73 11.93
CA THR A 504 -3.80 11.47 11.20
C THR A 504 -4.51 10.17 11.60
N LYS A 505 -3.86 9.29 12.38
CA LYS A 505 -4.31 7.92 12.68
C LYS A 505 -5.53 7.81 13.60
N ASP A 506 -5.99 8.90 14.18
CA ASP A 506 -7.11 8.88 15.12
C ASP A 506 -8.27 9.75 14.60
N PRO A 507 -9.26 9.15 13.92
CA PRO A 507 -10.45 9.86 13.46
C PRO A 507 -11.16 10.61 14.59
N GLN A 508 -11.03 10.13 15.84
CA GLN A 508 -11.56 10.82 17.01
C GLN A 508 -10.77 12.10 17.30
N LYS A 509 -9.44 12.12 17.15
CA LYS A 509 -8.64 13.35 17.33
C LYS A 509 -8.92 14.42 16.29
N VAL A 510 -9.09 14.04 15.02
CA VAL A 510 -9.45 15.00 13.96
C VAL A 510 -10.83 15.61 14.25
N LYS A 511 -11.80 14.77 14.64
CA LYS A 511 -13.13 15.21 15.04
C LYS A 511 -13.13 16.03 16.33
N GLU A 512 -12.27 15.72 17.30
CA GLU A 512 -12.08 16.52 18.52
C GLU A 512 -11.51 17.90 18.21
N ILE A 513 -10.54 18.00 17.30
CA ILE A 513 -9.96 19.27 16.86
C ILE A 513 -11.05 20.11 16.18
N GLU A 514 -11.85 19.51 15.29
CA GLU A 514 -12.99 20.16 14.66
C GLU A 514 -13.99 20.70 15.71
N ILE A 515 -14.40 19.86 16.67
CA ILE A 515 -15.30 20.26 17.76
C ILE A 515 -14.72 21.42 18.57
N LYS A 516 -13.41 21.41 18.86
CA LYS A 516 -12.72 22.48 19.60
C LYS A 516 -12.67 23.78 18.81
N ILE A 517 -12.39 23.73 17.50
CA ILE A 517 -12.39 24.92 16.62
C ILE A 517 -13.80 25.51 16.53
N VAL A 518 -14.82 24.67 16.27
CA VAL A 518 -16.24 25.10 16.20
C VAL A 518 -16.68 25.75 17.52
N ALA A 519 -16.32 25.16 18.66
CA ALA A 519 -16.67 25.70 19.97
C ALA A 519 -16.03 27.08 20.22
N ARG A 520 -14.81 27.32 19.74
CA ARG A 520 -14.10 28.60 19.85
C ARG A 520 -14.67 29.66 18.94
N LEU A 521 -14.90 29.33 17.67
CA LEU A 521 -15.52 30.21 16.68
C LEU A 521 -16.91 30.70 17.14
N ARG A 522 -17.71 29.82 17.76
CA ARG A 522 -19.03 30.17 18.30
C ARG A 522 -19.00 31.20 19.44
N ARG A 523 -17.91 31.29 20.21
CA ARG A 523 -17.79 32.27 21.32
C ARG A 523 -17.66 33.70 20.81
N HIS A 524 -17.15 33.87 19.58
CA HIS A 524 -16.95 35.17 18.95
C HIS A 524 -17.77 35.30 17.66
N LYS A 525 -18.98 34.73 17.64
CA LYS A 525 -19.88 34.66 16.46
C LYS A 525 -20.22 36.02 15.84
N ASP A 526 -20.14 37.10 16.61
CA ASP A 526 -20.49 38.46 16.19
C ASP A 526 -19.24 39.25 15.71
N ASN A 527 -18.04 38.63 15.74
CA ASN A 527 -16.79 39.27 15.31
C ASN A 527 -16.48 38.93 13.83
N PRO A 528 -16.30 39.93 12.95
CA PRO A 528 -16.06 39.73 11.52
C PRO A 528 -14.89 38.79 11.18
N LYS A 529 -13.80 38.81 11.96
CA LYS A 529 -12.65 37.92 11.74
C LYS A 529 -12.99 36.45 11.99
N PHE A 530 -13.81 36.18 13.00
CA PHE A 530 -14.21 34.81 13.36
C PHE A 530 -15.31 34.27 12.43
N VAL A 531 -16.12 35.15 11.84
CA VAL A 531 -17.08 34.80 10.78
C VAL A 531 -16.31 34.28 9.55
N LEU A 532 -15.27 34.99 9.11
CA LEU A 532 -14.42 34.56 7.98
C LEU A 532 -13.71 33.22 8.26
N LEU A 533 -13.18 33.04 9.47
CA LEU A 533 -12.56 31.76 9.88
C LEU A 533 -13.57 30.61 9.95
N SER A 534 -14.84 30.92 10.26
CA SER A 534 -15.93 29.93 10.25
C SER A 534 -16.32 29.52 8.83
N GLU A 535 -16.37 30.48 7.90
CA GLU A 535 -16.60 30.20 6.47
C GLU A 535 -15.46 29.37 5.87
N GLN A 536 -14.21 29.65 6.25
CA GLN A 536 -13.05 28.84 5.86
C GLN A 536 -13.13 27.41 6.39
N LEU A 537 -13.62 27.20 7.62
CA LEU A 537 -13.83 25.86 8.16
C LEU A 537 -14.86 25.06 7.36
N GLU A 538 -15.99 25.69 7.01
CA GLU A 538 -17.04 25.00 6.25
C GLU A 538 -16.61 24.70 4.82
N GLN A 539 -15.94 25.64 4.14
CA GLN A 539 -15.37 25.38 2.81
C GLN A 539 -14.34 24.25 2.84
N LEU A 540 -13.53 24.19 3.89
CA LEU A 540 -12.54 23.14 4.07
C LEU A 540 -13.21 21.76 4.24
N LYS A 541 -14.31 21.70 5.01
CA LYS A 541 -15.10 20.48 5.20
C LYS A 541 -15.81 20.03 3.93
N GLU A 542 -16.40 20.98 3.20
CA GLU A 542 -17.11 20.70 1.95
C GLU A 542 -16.16 20.16 0.89
N ARG A 543 -14.97 20.76 0.74
CA ARG A 543 -13.93 20.26 -0.16
C ARG A 543 -13.46 18.85 0.20
N HIS A 544 -13.34 18.53 1.49
CA HIS A 544 -12.98 17.18 1.93
C HIS A 544 -14.08 16.17 1.65
N GLN A 545 -15.35 16.52 1.92
CA GLN A 545 -16.51 15.66 1.65
C GLN A 545 -16.73 15.40 0.16
N GLN A 546 -16.40 16.36 -0.70
CA GLN A 546 -16.47 16.24 -2.15
C GLN A 546 -15.24 15.53 -2.75
N GLY A 547 -14.25 15.17 -1.94
CA GLY A 547 -13.00 14.53 -2.39
C GLY A 547 -12.05 15.48 -3.14
N LEU A 548 -12.26 16.80 -3.04
CA LEU A 548 -11.44 17.82 -3.69
C LEU A 548 -10.10 18.07 -2.96
N ILE A 549 -9.97 17.60 -1.72
CA ILE A 549 -8.72 17.63 -0.95
C ILE A 549 -8.54 16.30 -0.24
N THR A 550 -7.29 15.86 -0.13
CA THR A 550 -6.95 14.61 0.58
C THR A 550 -7.20 14.77 2.08
N SER A 551 -7.33 13.66 2.80
CA SER A 551 -7.52 13.71 4.27
C SER A 551 -6.33 14.33 5.00
N LEU A 552 -5.13 14.27 4.42
CA LEU A 552 -3.92 14.90 4.94
C LEU A 552 -3.94 16.42 4.73
N GLU A 553 -4.29 16.89 3.54
CA GLU A 553 -4.45 18.32 3.23
C GLU A 553 -5.57 18.95 4.08
N PHE A 554 -6.66 18.20 4.27
CA PHE A 554 -7.72 18.57 5.19
C PHE A 554 -7.16 18.76 6.61
N LEU A 555 -6.37 17.81 7.14
CA LEU A 555 -5.79 17.94 8.47
C LEU A 555 -4.80 19.11 8.56
N LYS A 556 -3.91 19.30 7.58
CA LYS A 556 -2.94 20.40 7.57
C LYS A 556 -3.65 21.75 7.59
N SER A 557 -4.63 21.92 6.71
CA SER A 557 -5.44 23.13 6.63
C SER A 557 -6.27 23.34 7.90
N LEU A 558 -6.76 22.27 8.52
CA LEU A 558 -7.51 22.32 9.78
C LEU A 558 -6.61 22.77 10.95
N LEU A 559 -5.36 22.31 10.99
CA LEU A 559 -4.37 22.71 12.00
C LEU A 559 -3.90 24.16 11.80
N GLU A 560 -3.72 24.58 10.56
CA GLU A 560 -3.42 25.97 10.22
C GLU A 560 -4.57 26.90 10.59
N LEU A 561 -5.81 26.51 10.29
CA LEU A 561 -6.99 27.22 10.71
C LEU A 561 -7.11 27.30 12.24
N ALA A 562 -6.80 26.22 12.96
CA ALA A 562 -6.76 26.21 14.42
C ALA A 562 -5.75 27.23 14.97
N ARG A 563 -4.59 27.35 14.34
CA ARG A 563 -3.57 28.34 14.71
C ARG A 563 -4.08 29.77 14.47
N ASN A 564 -4.72 30.01 13.32
CA ASN A 564 -5.28 31.32 12.97
C ASN A 564 -6.41 31.74 13.93
N VAL A 565 -7.24 30.79 14.37
CA VAL A 565 -8.27 31.03 15.39
C VAL A 565 -7.63 31.42 16.73
N VAL A 566 -6.59 30.70 17.17
CA VAL A 566 -5.87 31.03 18.41
C VAL A 566 -5.22 32.41 18.32
N GLU A 567 -4.66 32.77 17.17
CA GLU A 567 -4.04 34.07 16.94
C GLU A 567 -5.09 35.20 16.94
N ALA A 568 -6.25 34.99 16.32
CA ALA A 568 -7.37 35.93 16.36
C ALA A 568 -7.95 36.09 17.78
N GLU A 569 -7.99 35.02 18.59
CA GLU A 569 -8.41 35.10 20.01
C GLU A 569 -7.46 35.98 20.83
N ARG A 570 -6.14 35.87 20.59
CA ARG A 570 -5.12 36.69 21.28
C ARG A 570 -5.27 38.18 21.01
N GLU A 571 -5.75 38.56 19.84
CA GLU A 571 -5.95 39.97 19.48
C GLU A 571 -7.23 40.57 20.09
N VAL A 572 -8.23 39.75 20.40
CA VAL A 572 -9.59 40.20 20.77
C VAL A 572 -9.84 40.16 22.27
N ASP A 573 -9.18 39.29 23.03
CA ASP A 573 -9.43 39.17 24.47
C ASP A 573 -8.14 39.03 25.32
N PRO A 574 -7.35 40.12 25.49
CA PRO A 574 -6.12 40.09 26.28
C PRO A 574 -6.36 40.03 27.81
N ALA A 575 -7.61 40.15 28.28
CA ALA A 575 -7.94 40.16 29.70
C ALA A 575 -8.21 38.75 30.29
N GLU A 576 -8.66 37.79 29.47
CA GLU A 576 -8.87 36.38 29.88
C GLU A 576 -7.55 35.61 30.12
N GLU A 577 -6.39 36.15 29.71
CA GLU A 577 -5.10 35.47 29.85
C GLU A 577 -4.64 35.34 31.30
N GLN A 578 -4.99 36.27 32.21
CA GLN A 578 -4.52 36.20 33.60
C GLN A 578 -5.19 35.07 34.41
N ASP A 579 -6.48 34.83 34.18
CA ASP A 579 -7.22 33.76 34.86
C ASP A 579 -6.90 32.40 34.23
N LYS A 580 -6.68 32.32 32.92
CA LYS A 580 -6.18 31.11 32.25
C LYS A 580 -4.75 30.76 32.67
N ALA A 581 -3.90 31.78 32.88
CA ALA A 581 -2.52 31.61 33.36
C ALA A 581 -2.49 30.91 34.74
N LYS A 582 -3.35 31.39 35.64
CA LYS A 582 -3.45 30.87 37.00
C LYS A 582 -4.14 29.50 37.07
N ALA A 583 -5.17 29.27 36.25
CA ALA A 583 -5.89 28.00 36.20
C ALA A 583 -5.00 26.85 35.70
N ALA A 584 -4.26 27.04 34.60
CA ALA A 584 -3.40 25.98 34.06
C ALA A 584 -2.13 25.73 34.90
N LEU A 585 -1.59 26.73 35.60
CA LEU A 585 -0.59 26.49 36.66
C LEU A 585 -1.17 25.67 37.81
N THR A 586 -2.43 25.90 38.19
CA THR A 586 -3.11 25.12 39.23
C THR A 586 -3.27 23.66 38.82
N ASP A 587 -3.64 23.41 37.56
CA ASP A 587 -3.76 22.04 37.02
C ASP A 587 -2.40 21.33 36.91
N LEU A 588 -1.34 22.01 36.43
CA LEU A 588 0.02 21.46 36.38
C LEU A 588 0.53 20.99 37.76
N PHE A 589 0.25 21.75 38.81
CA PHE A 589 0.64 21.39 40.18
C PHE A 589 -0.35 20.41 40.85
N ASN A 590 -1.59 20.30 40.36
CA ASN A 590 -2.52 19.26 40.79
C ASN A 590 -2.10 17.88 40.25
N ASP A 591 -1.59 17.82 39.03
CA ASP A 591 -1.10 16.59 38.40
C ASP A 591 0.18 16.05 39.07
N ALA A 592 0.99 16.92 39.67
CA ALA A 592 2.21 16.55 40.39
C ALA A 592 1.99 16.06 41.84
N ARG A 593 0.75 15.73 42.26
CA ARG A 593 0.41 15.48 43.68
C ARG A 593 0.71 14.09 44.23
N THR A 594 0.95 14.05 45.55
CA THR A 594 0.63 12.93 46.45
C THR A 594 -0.59 13.24 47.34
N ALA A 595 -1.21 12.22 47.94
CA ALA A 595 -2.56 12.21 48.54
C ALA A 595 -2.86 13.22 49.68
N SER A 596 -1.88 14.02 50.13
CA SER A 596 -2.13 15.11 51.08
C SER A 596 -1.66 16.44 50.50
N THR A 597 -2.62 17.30 50.14
CA THR A 597 -2.71 18.74 50.52
C THR A 597 -3.21 19.63 49.36
N PRO A 598 -4.53 19.82 49.21
CA PRO A 598 -5.07 20.70 48.18
C PRO A 598 -4.82 22.19 48.38
N ALA A 599 -4.89 22.67 49.63
CA ALA A 599 -4.79 24.09 49.98
C ALA A 599 -3.38 24.68 49.81
N MET A 600 -2.35 23.85 49.66
CA MET A 600 -0.96 24.30 49.49
C MET A 600 -0.63 24.65 48.03
N VAL A 601 -1.27 23.98 47.06
CA VAL A 601 -1.05 24.19 45.62
C VAL A 601 -1.54 25.57 45.17
N GLU A 602 -2.73 25.96 45.60
CA GLU A 602 -3.30 27.26 45.25
C GLU A 602 -2.45 28.43 45.81
N ARG A 603 -1.82 28.23 46.98
CA ARG A 603 -0.86 29.17 47.57
C ARG A 603 0.47 29.20 46.80
N ILE A 604 0.98 28.06 46.37
CA ILE A 604 2.19 27.97 45.53
C ILE A 604 1.99 28.73 44.22
N VAL A 605 0.89 28.46 43.52
CA VAL A 605 0.57 29.10 42.24
C VAL A 605 0.36 30.60 42.39
N THR A 606 -0.32 31.03 43.46
CA THR A 606 -0.50 32.46 43.77
C THR A 606 0.83 33.14 44.09
N ASP A 607 1.72 32.50 44.86
CA ASP A 607 3.05 33.05 45.16
C ASP A 607 3.93 33.13 43.91
N ILE A 608 3.86 32.13 43.01
CA ILE A 608 4.59 32.13 41.74
C ILE A 608 4.09 33.25 40.84
N ASP A 609 2.78 33.39 40.63
CA ASP A 609 2.16 34.47 39.84
C ASP A 609 2.57 35.85 40.37
N ALA A 610 2.48 36.07 41.69
CA ALA A 610 2.84 37.34 42.31
C ALA A 610 4.33 37.69 42.11
N ILE A 611 5.23 36.71 42.31
CA ILE A 611 6.67 36.90 42.19
C ILE A 611 7.09 37.13 40.74
N VAL A 612 6.54 36.36 39.80
CA VAL A 612 6.81 36.52 38.36
C VAL A 612 6.36 37.88 37.88
N ARG A 613 5.19 38.37 38.33
CA ARG A 613 4.70 39.72 37.98
C ARG A 613 5.60 40.85 38.48
N ILE A 614 6.26 40.68 39.62
CA ILE A 614 7.16 41.69 40.20
C ILE A 614 8.52 41.70 39.47
N VAL A 615 9.02 40.53 39.09
CA VAL A 615 10.38 40.38 38.54
C VAL A 615 10.40 40.55 37.02
N ARG A 616 9.27 40.30 36.33
CA ARG A 616 9.16 40.47 34.88
C ARG A 616 9.13 41.95 34.49
N PHE A 617 9.78 42.25 33.37
CA PHE A 617 9.72 43.55 32.70
C PHE A 617 9.44 43.33 31.20
N PRO A 618 8.93 44.32 30.45
CA PRO A 618 8.63 44.15 29.04
C PRO A 618 9.84 43.63 28.24
N GLY A 619 9.68 42.50 27.53
CA GLY A 619 10.74 41.87 26.75
C GLY A 619 11.73 41.00 27.54
N TRP A 620 11.46 40.72 28.83
CA TRP A 620 12.37 39.92 29.67
C TRP A 620 12.70 38.55 29.09
N GLN A 621 11.77 37.89 28.36
CA GLN A 621 11.97 36.56 27.78
C GLN A 621 13.05 36.53 26.68
N GLN A 622 13.41 37.70 26.15
CA GLN A 622 14.40 37.84 25.07
C GLN A 622 15.78 38.25 25.60
N THR A 623 15.92 38.42 26.92
CA THR A 623 17.17 38.83 27.56
C THR A 623 17.67 37.77 28.52
N THR A 624 18.95 37.43 28.43
CA THR A 624 19.59 36.44 29.32
C THR A 624 19.53 36.87 30.80
N GLY A 625 19.54 38.19 31.05
CA GLY A 625 19.37 38.76 32.39
C GLY A 625 17.95 38.57 32.94
N GLY A 626 16.92 38.84 32.14
CA GLY A 626 15.52 38.66 32.51
C GLY A 626 15.16 37.20 32.76
N GLU A 627 15.57 36.30 31.86
CA GLU A 627 15.38 34.85 32.03
C GLU A 627 16.00 34.35 33.35
N ARG A 628 17.22 34.80 33.65
CA ARG A 628 17.93 34.38 34.86
C ARG A 628 17.27 34.89 36.14
N GLU A 629 16.70 36.09 36.13
CA GLU A 629 15.99 36.63 37.29
C GLU A 629 14.65 35.91 37.53
N VAL A 630 13.89 35.61 36.48
CA VAL A 630 12.64 34.83 36.61
C VAL A 630 12.91 33.39 37.04
N GLN A 631 13.95 32.73 36.51
CA GLN A 631 14.37 31.41 36.97
C GLN A 631 14.79 31.41 38.45
N LYS A 632 15.57 32.40 38.91
CA LYS A 632 15.95 32.53 40.32
C LYS A 632 14.72 32.73 41.21
N ALA A 633 13.79 33.56 40.77
CA ALA A 633 12.57 33.86 41.48
C ALA A 633 11.70 32.59 41.64
N LEU A 634 11.50 31.84 40.55
CA LEU A 634 10.81 30.55 40.55
C LEU A 634 11.50 29.52 41.47
N ARG A 635 12.84 29.39 41.41
CA ARG A 635 13.58 28.47 42.30
C ARG A 635 13.43 28.83 43.78
N ARG A 636 13.46 30.13 44.12
CA ARG A 636 13.23 30.59 45.50
C ARG A 636 11.81 30.24 45.97
N THR A 637 10.82 30.38 45.10
CA THR A 637 9.43 30.02 45.44
C THR A 637 9.30 28.52 45.66
N LEU A 638 9.83 27.66 44.77
CA LEU A 638 9.81 26.21 44.95
C LEU A 638 10.59 25.75 46.20
N LEU A 639 11.70 26.44 46.53
CA LEU A 639 12.48 26.17 47.76
C LEU A 639 11.66 26.42 49.03
N LYS A 640 10.86 27.50 49.06
CA LYS A 640 9.96 27.84 50.20
C LYS A 640 9.00 26.68 50.52
N TYR A 641 8.60 25.91 49.51
CA TYR A 641 7.70 24.78 49.63
C TYR A 641 8.41 23.41 49.60
N ARG A 642 9.75 23.39 49.69
CA ARG A 642 10.61 22.19 49.63
C ARG A 642 10.53 21.39 48.31
N LEU A 643 10.00 21.96 47.23
CA LEU A 643 9.87 21.32 45.90
C LEU A 643 11.06 21.58 44.97
N HIS A 644 12.08 22.29 45.43
CA HIS A 644 13.28 22.65 44.66
C HIS A 644 14.11 21.48 44.11
N HIS A 645 13.88 20.23 44.56
CA HIS A 645 14.58 19.05 44.05
C HIS A 645 13.91 18.44 42.81
N GLU A 646 12.69 18.86 42.47
CA GLU A 646 11.95 18.36 41.32
C GLU A 646 12.28 19.19 40.07
N GLN A 647 13.36 18.78 39.38
CA GLN A 647 13.86 19.47 38.20
C GLN A 647 12.85 19.50 37.05
N GLU A 648 12.10 18.41 36.85
CA GLU A 648 11.08 18.32 35.81
C GLU A 648 9.91 19.29 36.06
N LEU A 649 9.49 19.44 37.33
CA LEU A 649 8.47 20.40 37.73
C LEU A 649 8.95 21.84 37.50
N PHE A 650 10.21 22.13 37.83
CA PHE A 650 10.82 23.43 37.58
C PHE A 650 10.85 23.77 36.08
N ASP A 651 11.30 22.84 35.23
CA ASP A 651 11.44 23.08 33.80
C ASP A 651 10.07 23.29 33.13
N ARG A 652 9.05 22.53 33.53
CA ARG A 652 7.66 22.71 33.06
C ARG A 652 7.06 24.03 33.53
N ALA A 653 7.20 24.37 34.82
CA ALA A 653 6.70 25.63 35.36
C ALA A 653 7.40 26.84 34.74
N TYR A 654 8.71 26.75 34.49
CA TYR A 654 9.47 27.82 33.83
C TYR A 654 9.09 27.98 32.35
N GLY A 655 8.96 26.88 31.61
CA GLY A 655 8.49 26.89 30.23
C GLY A 655 7.11 27.54 30.11
N TYR A 656 6.23 27.23 31.06
CA TYR A 656 4.92 27.87 31.17
C TYR A 656 5.02 29.37 31.44
N ILE A 657 5.81 29.79 32.44
CA ILE A 657 6.00 31.22 32.75
C ILE A 657 6.53 31.96 31.53
N LYS A 658 7.50 31.40 30.80
CA LYS A 658 8.05 32.02 29.59
C LYS A 658 7.02 32.16 28.46
N GLN A 659 6.05 31.24 28.40
CA GLN A 659 5.04 31.20 27.35
C GLN A 659 3.85 32.13 27.63
N TYR A 660 3.49 32.31 28.91
CA TYR A 660 2.23 32.96 29.30
C TYR A 660 2.42 34.27 30.10
N TYR A 661 3.64 34.61 30.53
CA TYR A 661 3.98 35.86 31.24
C TYR A 661 5.10 36.61 30.55
#